data_AF-A0A497HRX6-F1
#
_entry.id   AF-A0A497HRX6-F1
#
_cell.length_a   1.000
_cell.length_b   1.000
_cell.length_c   1.000
_cell.angle_alpha   90.00
_cell.angle_beta   90.00
_cell.angle_gamma   90.00
#
_symmetry.space_group_name_H-M   'P 1'
#
loop_
_entity.id
_entity.type
_entity.pdbx_description
1 polymer ?
#
loop_
_entity_poly.entity_id
_entity_poly.type
_entity_poly.pdbx_seq_one_letter_code
_entity_poly.pdbx_strand_id
1 'polypeptide(L)'
;MSRLIWRGTLILFLITPLLFSALHNTPARGSPTRTLLEEIPPDTEYLMVYPRGWAENLQPLVVWWNRAGIRTVAVEYESAVGEGEGRDPPEKLHSLISEVYERGGGALRYLLLAGDSEVIPTRELYVGEVGEDLDEFYPSDIYYGSPGSSWDTDGDGIYGEEGEWDFSLPVMVGRFPASSPDELSRMVREELRYLTEPQEGNWSRRVVMAGSLMDPPNNPNLYEAYKDNAFKALKETEVFIPTYMNKVELTDYPYMEGGNYTPSVDTLNHTNLISSLLPGAALFLFAGQSFYADNPPPLDNSLAEYSDPLGYSRYSFYPLLTYLDGENLTFSVRRPFAYISSCDSGRFTEEDDTNLERLLLTAEGGFSGIVASTGVSYRGETLNGSFGNWWLFKEFVRRLFQGPPRPAEALWQLKRHYFASIYPSCPFPEGVVANLYSYVLLGDPAMWLWLGDIRELEVSCPSYVYSGKSTVEVEVKDGVYGTPVVGARVTLYNPVDGEFFTALTGEGGVASLATEFNLTTDVVYLTVTRESYRPYMRDNITLKAPPADLYIAGVTPPEGLVEGRVGVWEVAVGNSGTSAAPGFTLEVSERGVTLHKSSHGPLPPFGTVTLRMNLSLAWGWHNLTFEVESLGEEGNTEDNTLSVSVYVDSPPVALPGVLFRTEEDSPPIFCPLSSIVYDRETPPEELTLEITYVTPPGAVVEVLDNGTVMVAPQTNLSGEIRVGYAVSDGLAETTGEFSVIVSRVNDPPRILNLKETYLLPGGSLFTLALQVEDDGPPPLTFSISPSFIPVDSESGLISFVPYENMSGIYRVNITVTDGGGLSSSAYTTFIISTEESRLRIDPSLVKLRAEVGKRTVYQVKVFGARRANLTFSDDTDLFDIDPKSGLIVFTPTKEQKGLHWVTIEVRNDLGESDSRLILVEVVEAEEKERDLALILLAPIAVLAAILLYLLIMPPHPPHPEE
;
A
#
# COMPACT_ATOMS: atom_id res chain seq x y z
N MET A 1 39.19 16.70 -30.00
CA MET A 1 37.94 17.13 -29.31
C MET A 1 38.33 17.61 -27.92
N SER A 2 38.64 18.91 -27.76
CA SER A 2 39.33 19.41 -26.55
C SER A 2 39.17 20.93 -26.33
N ARG A 3 38.09 21.52 -26.87
CA ARG A 3 37.78 22.96 -26.73
C ARG A 3 36.27 23.26 -26.58
N LEU A 4 35.47 22.26 -26.15
CA LEU A 4 34.00 22.38 -26.09
C LEU A 4 33.38 22.14 -24.69
N ILE A 5 34.20 21.81 -23.68
CA ILE A 5 33.72 21.55 -22.30
C ILE A 5 33.81 22.82 -21.43
N TRP A 6 34.79 23.69 -21.72
CA TRP A 6 35.12 24.91 -20.96
C TRP A 6 34.18 26.13 -21.18
N ARG A 7 32.91 25.89 -21.53
CA ARG A 7 31.88 26.96 -21.68
C ARG A 7 30.51 26.63 -21.07
N GLY A 8 30.35 25.49 -20.40
CA GLY A 8 29.11 25.16 -19.68
C GLY A 8 29.04 25.78 -18.27
N THR A 9 30.16 25.80 -17.55
CA THR A 9 30.17 26.01 -16.09
C THR A 9 30.08 27.46 -15.63
N LEU A 10 30.32 28.45 -16.51
CA LEU A 10 30.47 29.86 -16.13
C LEU A 10 29.23 30.74 -16.41
N ILE A 11 28.09 30.15 -16.80
CA ILE A 11 26.89 30.89 -17.24
C ILE A 11 25.69 30.74 -16.29
N LEU A 12 25.66 29.72 -15.42
CA LEU A 12 24.61 29.60 -14.39
C LEU A 12 24.78 30.59 -13.23
N PHE A 13 26.01 31.02 -12.92
CA PHE A 13 26.33 31.93 -11.81
C PHE A 13 25.92 33.41 -12.03
N LEU A 14 25.29 33.74 -13.15
CA LEU A 14 24.97 35.13 -13.55
C LEU A 14 23.48 35.38 -13.87
N ILE A 15 22.59 34.43 -13.58
CA ILE A 15 21.16 34.51 -13.96
C ILE A 15 20.21 34.38 -12.74
N THR A 16 20.70 33.88 -11.60
CA THR A 16 19.94 33.76 -10.35
C THR A 16 19.52 35.06 -9.63
N PRO A 17 20.21 36.23 -9.75
CA PRO A 17 19.79 37.44 -9.01
C PRO A 17 18.38 37.94 -9.35
N LEU A 18 17.92 37.72 -10.59
CA LEU A 18 16.65 38.23 -11.11
C LEU A 18 15.38 37.55 -10.57
N LEU A 19 15.51 36.58 -9.66
CA LEU A 19 14.39 35.96 -8.95
C LEU A 19 14.40 36.18 -7.42
N PHE A 20 15.54 36.56 -6.82
CA PHE A 20 15.62 36.79 -5.37
C PHE A 20 15.11 38.16 -4.93
N SER A 21 15.09 39.15 -5.82
CA SER A 21 14.48 40.48 -5.58
C SER A 21 12.95 40.44 -5.38
N ALA A 22 12.32 39.26 -5.49
CA ALA A 22 10.90 39.05 -5.21
C ALA A 22 10.60 38.58 -3.76
N LEU A 23 11.62 38.23 -2.95
CA LEU A 23 11.42 37.71 -1.59
C LEU A 23 11.53 38.77 -0.48
N HIS A 24 12.07 39.96 -0.77
CA HIS A 24 11.91 41.10 0.12
C HIS A 24 10.54 41.73 -0.07
N ASN A 25 9.65 41.53 0.90
CA ASN A 25 8.33 42.16 0.93
C ASN A 25 8.45 43.69 0.90
N THR A 26 8.05 44.33 -0.19
CA THR A 26 7.56 45.71 -0.10
C THR A 26 6.23 45.66 0.66
N PRO A 27 6.12 46.24 1.88
CA PRO A 27 5.00 45.93 2.75
C PRO A 27 3.68 46.48 2.20
N ALA A 28 2.78 45.56 1.84
CA ALA A 28 1.39 45.89 1.64
C ALA A 28 0.83 46.46 2.96
N ARG A 29 0.36 47.71 2.92
CA ARG A 29 -0.17 48.43 4.09
C ARG A 29 -1.23 47.60 4.83
N GLY A 30 -0.91 47.09 6.02
CA GLY A 30 -1.90 46.41 6.87
C GLY A 30 -1.34 45.67 8.09
N SER A 31 -0.19 45.00 7.95
CA SER A 31 0.43 44.25 9.06
C SER A 31 1.28 45.16 9.97
N PRO A 32 1.42 44.83 11.27
CA PRO A 32 2.53 45.37 12.06
C PRO A 32 3.85 44.91 11.44
N THR A 33 4.82 45.82 11.38
CA THR A 33 6.22 45.46 11.09
C THR A 33 6.77 44.65 12.26
N ARG A 34 7.43 43.52 11.96
CA ARG A 34 8.33 42.87 12.91
C ARG A 34 9.48 43.81 13.26
N THR A 35 10.11 43.57 14.40
CA THR A 35 11.45 44.10 14.69
C THR A 35 12.51 43.28 13.97
N LEU A 36 13.66 43.86 13.68
CA LEU A 36 14.86 43.15 13.20
C LEU A 36 15.19 41.97 14.14
N LEU A 37 15.06 42.18 15.46
CA LEU A 37 15.23 41.11 16.44
C LEU A 37 14.28 39.93 16.17
N GLU A 38 12.98 40.14 15.89
CA GLU A 38 12.02 39.07 15.57
C GLU A 38 12.33 38.31 14.27
N GLU A 39 13.20 38.83 13.40
CA GLU A 39 13.59 38.19 12.13
C GLU A 39 14.88 37.36 12.24
N ILE A 40 15.76 37.65 13.20
CA ILE A 40 16.96 36.85 13.49
C ILE A 40 16.55 35.59 14.29
N PRO A 41 16.80 34.35 13.84
CA PRO A 41 16.50 33.14 14.63
C PRO A 41 17.29 33.06 15.95
N PRO A 42 16.72 32.50 17.04
CA PRO A 42 17.45 32.36 18.31
C PRO A 42 18.69 31.47 18.22
N ASP A 43 18.67 30.41 17.40
CA ASP A 43 19.77 29.47 17.20
C ASP A 43 20.80 29.95 16.16
N THR A 44 21.00 31.26 16.03
CA THR A 44 22.02 31.87 15.16
C THR A 44 23.41 31.70 15.79
N GLU A 45 24.31 31.01 15.08
CA GLU A 45 25.71 30.78 15.49
C GLU A 45 26.64 31.89 14.98
N TYR A 46 26.29 32.54 13.86
CA TYR A 46 27.10 33.54 13.18
C TYR A 46 26.24 34.74 12.76
N LEU A 47 26.51 35.91 13.33
CA LEU A 47 25.93 37.18 12.91
C LEU A 47 26.91 37.92 11.99
N MET A 48 26.41 38.50 10.90
CA MET A 48 27.17 39.39 10.03
C MET A 48 26.46 40.74 9.95
N VAL A 49 27.19 41.84 10.07
CA VAL A 49 26.64 43.21 10.08
C VAL A 49 27.16 43.93 8.84
N TYR A 50 26.28 44.47 8.00
CA TYR A 50 26.67 45.09 6.72
C TYR A 50 25.96 46.45 6.48
N PRO A 51 26.58 47.41 5.76
CA PRO A 51 25.96 48.71 5.48
C PRO A 51 24.78 48.64 4.49
N ARG A 52 23.84 49.58 4.57
CA ARG A 52 22.65 49.63 3.70
C ARG A 52 22.97 49.47 2.22
N GLY A 53 22.31 48.46 1.63
CA GLY A 53 22.44 48.12 0.21
C GLY A 53 23.57 47.15 -0.13
N TRP A 54 24.41 46.74 0.83
CA TRP A 54 25.54 45.83 0.59
C TRP A 54 25.15 44.33 0.71
N ALA A 55 23.86 44.03 0.87
CA ALA A 55 23.34 42.68 1.11
C ALA A 55 23.74 41.67 0.02
N GLU A 56 23.58 42.03 -1.25
CA GLU A 56 23.91 41.14 -2.39
C GLU A 56 25.40 40.81 -2.47
N ASN A 57 26.26 41.69 -1.93
CA ASN A 57 27.71 41.56 -1.92
C ASN A 57 28.17 40.54 -0.87
N LEU A 58 27.47 40.47 0.27
CA LEU A 58 27.75 39.56 1.38
C LEU A 58 27.02 38.21 1.27
N GLN A 59 25.84 38.17 0.64
CA GLN A 59 24.97 37.00 0.56
C GLN A 59 25.66 35.68 0.12
N PRO A 60 26.65 35.66 -0.79
CA PRO A 60 27.37 34.43 -1.12
C PRO A 60 28.05 33.76 0.08
N LEU A 61 28.58 34.54 1.03
CA LEU A 61 29.23 34.04 2.24
C LEU A 61 28.20 33.52 3.26
N VAL A 62 27.05 34.21 3.38
CA VAL A 62 25.91 33.79 4.20
C VAL A 62 25.37 32.44 3.72
N VAL A 63 25.20 32.27 2.41
CA VAL A 63 24.76 31.00 1.81
C VAL A 63 25.81 29.90 2.02
N TRP A 64 27.10 30.22 1.88
CA TRP A 64 28.17 29.25 2.16
C TRP A 64 28.16 28.74 3.60
N TRP A 65 28.10 29.61 4.61
CA TRP A 65 28.18 29.14 6.00
C TRP A 65 26.92 28.41 6.46
N ASN A 66 25.72 28.81 6.02
CA ASN A 66 24.50 28.01 6.23
C ASN A 66 24.60 26.64 5.53
N ARG A 67 25.13 26.57 4.30
CA ARG A 67 25.43 25.29 3.63
C ARG A 67 26.46 24.45 4.37
N ALA A 68 27.50 25.07 4.94
CA ALA A 68 28.48 24.40 5.78
C ALA A 68 27.88 23.91 7.12
N GLY A 69 26.66 24.33 7.45
CA GLY A 69 25.92 23.95 8.66
C GLY A 69 26.25 24.80 9.87
N ILE A 70 26.60 26.07 9.69
CA ILE A 70 26.71 27.09 10.75
C ILE A 70 25.56 28.09 10.52
N ARG A 71 24.61 28.25 11.46
CA ARG A 71 23.47 29.14 11.21
C ARG A 71 23.95 30.60 11.14
N THR A 72 23.83 31.18 9.95
CA THR A 72 24.43 32.47 9.61
C THR A 72 23.37 33.45 9.15
N VAL A 73 23.33 34.63 9.77
CA VAL A 73 22.36 35.70 9.47
C VAL A 73 23.12 36.98 9.20
N ALA A 74 22.73 37.70 8.15
CA ALA A 74 23.24 39.03 7.85
C ALA A 74 22.20 40.10 8.18
N VAL A 75 22.59 41.17 8.87
CA VAL A 75 21.73 42.29 9.28
C VAL A 75 22.27 43.63 8.80
N GLU A 76 21.36 44.54 8.42
CA GLU A 76 21.73 45.89 8.01
C GLU A 76 22.14 46.73 9.24
N TYR A 77 23.33 47.31 9.20
CA TYR A 77 23.92 48.12 10.27
C TYR A 77 23.02 49.28 10.71
N GLU A 78 22.48 50.06 9.77
CA GLU A 78 21.60 51.19 10.11
C GLU A 78 20.21 50.76 10.63
N SER A 79 19.80 49.52 10.38
CA SER A 79 18.62 48.93 11.02
C SER A 79 18.97 48.43 12.44
N ALA A 80 20.15 47.82 12.63
CA ALA A 80 20.63 47.38 13.93
C ALA A 80 20.80 48.55 14.92
N VAL A 81 21.45 49.64 14.49
CA VAL A 81 21.58 50.90 15.26
C VAL A 81 20.24 51.66 15.38
N GLY A 82 19.31 51.37 14.46
CA GLY A 82 17.95 51.90 14.47
C GLY A 82 17.08 51.33 15.60
N GLU A 83 17.24 50.04 15.91
CA GLU A 83 16.47 49.35 16.98
C GLU A 83 17.22 49.25 18.31
N GLY A 84 18.54 49.09 18.32
CA GLY A 84 19.33 48.91 19.53
C GLY A 84 19.30 50.09 20.51
N GLU A 85 19.41 49.81 21.81
CA GLU A 85 19.47 50.81 22.87
C GLU A 85 20.92 51.28 23.14
N GLY A 86 21.11 52.57 23.39
CA GLY A 86 22.44 53.15 23.62
C GLY A 86 22.52 54.65 23.29
N ARG A 87 23.60 55.28 23.72
CA ARG A 87 23.94 56.70 23.56
C ARG A 87 24.50 57.00 22.16
N ASP A 88 25.29 56.08 21.62
CA ASP A 88 26.01 56.20 20.34
C ASP A 88 25.85 54.95 19.46
N PRO A 89 26.25 54.98 18.17
CA PRO A 89 26.06 53.85 17.26
C PRO A 89 26.76 52.55 17.70
N PRO A 90 28.02 52.54 18.19
CA PRO A 90 28.64 51.34 18.73
C PRO A 90 27.86 50.72 19.90
N GLU A 91 27.40 51.52 20.87
CA GLU A 91 26.65 51.00 22.03
C GLU A 91 25.32 50.36 21.59
N LYS A 92 24.64 50.95 20.60
CA LYS A 92 23.40 50.42 20.02
C LYS A 92 23.61 49.12 19.25
N LEU A 93 24.70 49.02 18.48
CA LEU A 93 25.07 47.78 17.80
C LEU A 93 25.43 46.69 18.84
N HIS A 94 26.17 47.05 19.89
CA HIS A 94 26.51 46.16 21.00
C HIS A 94 25.26 45.67 21.77
N SER A 95 24.28 46.54 21.99
CA SER A 95 22.98 46.20 22.58
C SER A 95 22.27 45.12 21.75
N LEU A 96 22.12 45.28 20.43
CA LEU A 96 21.49 44.26 19.60
C LEU A 96 22.27 42.93 19.61
N ILE A 97 23.60 42.97 19.52
CA ILE A 97 24.45 41.77 19.60
C ILE A 97 24.24 41.05 20.94
N SER A 98 24.05 41.81 22.03
CA SER A 98 23.74 41.28 23.36
C SER A 98 22.37 40.60 23.40
N GLU A 99 21.32 41.24 22.88
CA GLU A 99 19.98 40.64 22.80
C GLU A 99 19.96 39.36 21.96
N VAL A 100 20.66 39.34 20.81
CA VAL A 100 20.78 38.15 19.95
C VAL A 100 21.49 37.01 20.70
N TYR A 101 22.59 37.32 21.40
CA TYR A 101 23.34 36.34 22.21
C TYR A 101 22.51 35.78 23.37
N GLU A 102 21.88 36.64 24.17
CA GLU A 102 21.09 36.24 25.35
C GLU A 102 19.86 35.42 24.98
N ARG A 103 19.06 35.90 24.02
CA ARG A 103 17.87 35.21 23.52
C ARG A 103 18.22 33.87 22.86
N GLY A 104 19.40 33.77 22.25
CA GLY A 104 19.94 32.52 21.74
C GLY A 104 20.52 31.57 22.80
N GLY A 105 20.45 31.93 24.09
CA GLY A 105 21.06 31.14 25.17
C GLY A 105 22.58 31.00 25.04
N GLY A 106 23.22 31.99 24.41
CA GLY A 106 24.63 31.96 24.04
C GLY A 106 24.94 31.04 22.85
N ALA A 107 24.03 30.87 21.89
CA ALA A 107 24.28 30.17 20.62
C ALA A 107 25.28 30.91 19.71
N LEU A 108 25.23 32.25 19.70
CA LEU A 108 26.11 33.09 18.89
C LEU A 108 27.59 32.88 19.28
N ARG A 109 28.44 32.64 18.27
CA ARG A 109 29.88 32.36 18.38
C ARG A 109 30.74 33.26 17.51
N TYR A 110 30.21 33.75 16.40
CA TYR A 110 30.97 34.51 15.40
C TYR A 110 30.26 35.82 15.06
N LEU A 111 31.02 36.91 14.94
CA LEU A 111 30.55 38.21 14.48
C LEU A 111 31.46 38.76 13.39
N LEU A 112 30.93 38.94 12.18
CA LEU A 112 31.64 39.62 11.09
C LEU A 112 31.11 41.04 10.91
N LEU A 113 31.98 42.03 11.06
CA LEU A 113 31.72 43.41 10.68
C LEU A 113 32.12 43.57 9.21
N ALA A 114 31.13 43.60 8.30
CA ALA A 114 31.32 43.57 6.85
C ALA A 114 31.32 44.98 6.24
N GLY A 115 32.23 45.82 6.72
CA GLY A 115 32.45 47.20 6.32
C GLY A 115 33.59 47.79 7.16
N ASP A 116 34.19 48.88 6.66
CA ASP A 116 35.29 49.53 7.34
C ASP A 116 34.87 50.44 8.51
N SER A 117 35.83 51.04 9.21
CA SER A 117 35.60 51.81 10.44
C SER A 117 34.73 53.07 10.25
N GLU A 118 34.80 53.75 9.10
CA GLU A 118 33.94 54.90 8.80
C GLU A 118 32.51 54.51 8.41
N VAL A 119 32.27 53.22 8.13
CA VAL A 119 30.94 52.67 7.79
C VAL A 119 30.31 51.89 8.96
N ILE A 120 31.11 51.11 9.69
CA ILE A 120 30.74 50.35 10.89
C ILE A 120 31.79 50.69 11.97
N PRO A 121 31.51 51.62 12.90
CA PRO A 121 32.51 52.14 13.84
C PRO A 121 33.02 51.09 14.84
N THR A 122 34.26 51.30 15.27
CA THR A 122 34.89 50.61 16.41
C THR A 122 34.37 51.16 17.73
N ARG A 123 34.91 50.65 18.85
CA ARG A 123 34.93 51.36 20.13
C ARG A 123 36.37 51.72 20.48
N GLU A 124 36.59 52.98 20.89
CA GLU A 124 37.82 53.37 21.59
C GLU A 124 37.80 52.79 23.01
N LEU A 125 38.83 52.04 23.38
CA LEU A 125 38.99 51.45 24.72
C LEU A 125 40.20 52.06 25.44
N TYR A 126 40.00 52.53 26.67
CA TYR A 126 40.95 53.29 27.46
C TYR A 126 41.93 52.42 28.24
N VAL A 127 43.21 52.80 28.26
CA VAL A 127 44.29 52.05 28.95
C VAL A 127 44.93 52.85 30.08
N GLY A 128 44.78 54.18 30.09
CA GLY A 128 45.32 55.09 31.12
C GLY A 128 46.28 56.14 30.58
N GLU A 129 46.73 57.07 31.45
CA GLU A 129 47.90 57.93 31.19
C GLU A 129 49.22 57.11 31.31
N VAL A 130 49.49 56.20 30.36
CA VAL A 130 50.53 55.16 30.51
C VAL A 130 51.93 55.54 29.98
N GLY A 131 52.49 56.65 30.48
CA GLY A 131 53.87 57.07 30.18
C GLY A 131 54.02 57.78 28.83
N GLU A 132 55.20 57.65 28.19
CA GLU A 132 55.50 58.32 26.90
C GLU A 132 55.43 57.37 25.67
N ASP A 133 55.15 56.07 25.88
CA ASP A 133 55.37 54.99 24.89
C ASP A 133 54.13 54.14 24.51
N LEU A 134 52.93 54.42 25.02
CA LEU A 134 51.67 53.71 24.67
C LEU A 134 50.54 54.70 24.36
N ASP A 135 49.56 54.24 23.58
CA ASP A 135 48.35 55.03 23.31
C ASP A 135 47.42 55.04 24.54
N GLU A 136 46.76 56.18 24.77
CA GLU A 136 45.79 56.36 25.86
C GLU A 136 44.47 55.60 25.58
N PHE A 137 44.09 55.54 24.31
CA PHE A 137 42.90 54.87 23.76
C PHE A 137 43.28 53.99 22.57
N TYR A 138 42.64 52.84 22.43
CA TYR A 138 42.81 51.94 21.29
C TYR A 138 41.48 51.69 20.57
N PRO A 139 41.39 51.94 19.25
CA PRO A 139 40.24 51.48 18.46
C PRO A 139 40.24 49.95 18.44
N SER A 140 39.12 49.36 18.85
CA SER A 140 39.00 47.91 18.95
C SER A 140 37.59 47.39 18.66
N ASP A 141 37.54 46.25 17.96
CA ASP A 141 36.33 45.46 17.77
C ASP A 141 36.09 44.46 18.91
N ILE A 142 37.02 44.29 19.88
CA ILE A 142 36.81 43.32 20.97
C ILE A 142 35.62 43.68 21.88
N TYR A 143 35.22 44.95 21.88
CA TYR A 143 34.04 45.47 22.53
C TYR A 143 32.82 44.59 22.22
N TYR A 144 32.53 44.41 20.92
CA TYR A 144 31.45 43.59 20.39
C TYR A 144 31.58 42.08 20.66
N GLY A 145 32.72 41.62 21.19
CA GLY A 145 32.98 40.22 21.53
C GLY A 145 32.40 39.80 22.89
N SER A 146 32.05 40.76 23.75
CA SER A 146 31.54 40.53 25.12
C SER A 146 30.11 41.06 25.31
N PRO A 147 29.11 40.44 24.65
CA PRO A 147 27.69 40.78 24.83
C PRO A 147 27.26 40.72 26.29
N GLY A 148 26.46 41.70 26.70
CA GLY A 148 25.97 41.87 28.08
C GLY A 148 26.86 42.73 29.00
N SER A 149 28.09 43.07 28.60
CA SER A 149 28.87 44.14 29.24
C SER A 149 28.61 45.49 28.56
N SER A 150 28.46 46.58 29.31
CA SER A 150 28.46 47.92 28.72
C SER A 150 29.86 48.41 28.34
N TRP A 151 30.90 47.83 28.97
CA TRP A 151 32.27 48.36 29.05
C TRP A 151 32.37 49.80 29.61
N ASP A 152 31.27 50.35 30.13
CA ASP A 152 31.16 51.66 30.76
C ASP A 152 30.05 51.48 31.81
N THR A 153 30.47 51.25 33.04
CA THR A 153 29.65 50.74 34.15
C THR A 153 29.24 51.87 35.10
N ASP A 154 30.02 52.94 35.16
CA ASP A 154 29.73 54.12 35.98
C ASP A 154 28.97 55.23 35.21
N GLY A 155 29.08 55.24 33.87
CA GLY A 155 28.28 56.05 32.95
C GLY A 155 28.96 57.33 32.45
N ASP A 156 30.26 57.53 32.67
CA ASP A 156 30.96 58.79 32.32
C ASP A 156 31.26 58.95 30.81
N GLY A 157 31.34 57.86 30.05
CA GLY A 157 31.60 57.83 28.61
C GLY A 157 33.02 57.45 28.19
N ILE A 158 33.92 57.16 29.14
CA ILE A 158 35.14 56.38 28.94
C ILE A 158 34.73 54.89 28.91
N TYR A 159 35.39 54.07 28.09
CA TYR A 159 35.07 52.66 27.95
C TYR A 159 36.28 51.78 28.22
N GLY A 160 36.11 50.76 29.07
CA GLY A 160 37.13 49.78 29.40
C GLY A 160 38.06 50.20 30.53
N GLU A 161 37.59 50.94 31.53
CA GLU A 161 38.42 51.29 32.69
C GLU A 161 38.72 50.08 33.60
N GLU A 162 39.67 50.23 34.54
CA GLU A 162 39.98 49.20 35.55
C GLU A 162 38.75 48.96 36.45
N GLY A 163 38.04 47.87 36.18
CA GLY A 163 36.82 47.47 36.89
C GLY A 163 35.67 47.10 35.95
N GLU A 164 35.76 47.48 34.68
CA GLU A 164 34.67 47.37 33.69
C GLU A 164 34.89 46.27 32.65
N TRP A 165 36.10 45.69 32.63
CA TRP A 165 36.53 44.72 31.64
C TRP A 165 35.72 43.43 31.67
N ASP A 166 35.14 43.07 30.51
CA ASP A 166 34.75 41.69 30.25
C ASP A 166 35.65 41.05 29.18
N PHE A 167 36.70 40.36 29.63
CA PHE A 167 37.54 39.51 28.78
C PHE A 167 37.01 38.06 28.65
N SER A 168 35.72 37.79 28.90
CA SER A 168 35.10 36.49 28.63
C SER A 168 34.94 36.23 27.12
N LEU A 169 34.65 37.28 26.35
CA LEU A 169 34.64 37.33 24.88
C LEU A 169 33.89 36.16 24.20
N PRO A 170 32.68 35.76 24.62
CA PRO A 170 32.02 34.54 24.11
C PRO A 170 31.68 34.59 22.61
N VAL A 171 31.77 35.76 21.97
CA VAL A 171 31.63 35.97 20.53
C VAL A 171 32.99 36.33 19.93
N MET A 172 33.42 35.56 18.93
CA MET A 172 34.66 35.78 18.19
C MET A 172 34.40 36.80 17.07
N VAL A 173 34.94 38.00 17.22
CA VAL A 173 34.79 39.09 16.25
C VAL A 173 35.89 39.03 15.20
N GLY A 174 35.52 39.31 13.94
CA GLY A 174 36.44 39.67 12.87
C GLY A 174 35.81 40.73 11.97
N ARG A 175 36.64 41.42 11.19
CA ARG A 175 36.20 42.49 10.29
C ARG A 175 36.63 42.22 8.85
N PHE A 176 35.75 42.54 7.90
CA PHE A 176 36.13 42.80 6.52
C PHE A 176 36.21 44.31 6.34
N PRO A 177 37.40 44.93 6.55
CA PRO A 177 37.64 46.33 6.24
C PRO A 177 37.41 46.54 4.75
N ALA A 178 36.33 47.24 4.43
CA ALA A 178 35.81 47.42 3.09
C ALA A 178 35.01 48.72 3.04
N SER A 179 35.54 49.68 2.30
CA SER A 179 35.04 51.04 2.16
C SER A 179 34.00 51.14 1.01
N SER A 180 33.80 50.05 0.24
CA SER A 180 32.74 49.95 -0.77
C SER A 180 32.17 48.53 -0.97
N PRO A 181 30.97 48.41 -1.60
CA PRO A 181 30.40 47.12 -1.98
C PRO A 181 31.29 46.32 -2.94
N ASP A 182 32.11 46.97 -3.77
CA ASP A 182 33.01 46.32 -4.73
C ASP A 182 34.26 45.74 -4.03
N GLU A 183 34.75 46.37 -2.96
CA GLU A 183 35.76 45.81 -2.06
C GLU A 183 35.22 44.57 -1.34
N LEU A 184 34.05 44.67 -0.68
CA LEU A 184 33.42 43.53 -0.01
C LEU A 184 33.17 42.35 -0.96
N SER A 185 32.76 42.65 -2.21
CA SER A 185 32.54 41.65 -3.28
C SER A 185 33.83 41.00 -3.82
N ARG A 186 35.01 41.54 -3.49
CA ARG A 186 36.31 40.89 -3.71
C ARG A 186 36.65 40.02 -2.50
N MET A 187 36.56 40.56 -1.28
CA MET A 187 36.87 39.80 -0.04
C MET A 187 36.05 38.52 0.07
N VAL A 188 34.72 38.63 -0.03
CA VAL A 188 33.78 37.48 0.00
C VAL A 188 34.13 36.44 -1.07
N ARG A 189 34.50 36.88 -2.28
CA ARG A 189 34.84 35.99 -3.40
C ARG A 189 36.15 35.26 -3.16
N GLU A 190 37.17 35.95 -2.68
CA GLU A 190 38.50 35.38 -2.49
C GLU A 190 38.55 34.47 -1.26
N GLU A 191 37.77 34.77 -0.21
CA GLU A 191 37.56 33.87 0.94
C GLU A 191 36.78 32.60 0.53
N LEU A 192 35.70 32.74 -0.24
CA LEU A 192 34.99 31.58 -0.79
C LEU A 192 35.89 30.69 -1.66
N ARG A 193 36.75 31.30 -2.50
CA ARG A 193 37.78 30.57 -3.27
C ARG A 193 38.81 29.88 -2.37
N TYR A 194 39.21 30.49 -1.26
CA TYR A 194 40.11 29.90 -0.27
C TYR A 194 39.47 28.70 0.44
N LEU A 195 38.22 28.80 0.88
CA LEU A 195 37.50 27.75 1.62
C LEU A 195 36.99 26.59 0.74
N THR A 196 36.58 26.86 -0.51
CA THR A 196 35.92 25.85 -1.37
C THR A 196 36.78 25.36 -2.53
N GLU A 197 37.69 26.17 -3.06
CA GLU A 197 38.57 25.84 -4.20
C GLU A 197 40.08 25.78 -3.87
N PRO A 198 40.54 25.27 -2.69
CA PRO A 198 41.95 25.25 -2.34
C PRO A 198 42.77 24.47 -3.39
N GLN A 199 43.80 25.13 -3.94
CA GLN A 199 44.65 24.57 -4.99
C GLN A 199 45.61 23.52 -4.45
N GLU A 200 45.95 22.53 -5.27
CA GLU A 200 47.03 21.60 -4.96
C GLU A 200 48.40 22.31 -4.87
N GLY A 201 49.28 21.78 -4.01
CA GLY A 201 50.68 22.18 -3.90
C GLY A 201 51.16 22.29 -2.45
N ASN A 202 52.47 22.46 -2.26
CA ASN A 202 53.11 22.50 -0.94
C ASN A 202 52.85 23.80 -0.13
N TRP A 203 51.97 24.68 -0.59
CA TRP A 203 51.69 25.98 0.03
C TRP A 203 50.98 25.80 1.38
N SER A 204 50.01 24.88 1.47
CA SER A 204 49.33 24.47 2.71
C SER A 204 50.27 23.81 3.75
N ARG A 205 51.49 23.45 3.33
CA ARG A 205 52.57 23.00 4.21
C ARG A 205 53.60 24.09 4.52
N ARG A 206 53.50 25.29 3.95
CA ARG A 206 54.57 26.30 4.00
C ARG A 206 54.26 27.38 5.02
N VAL A 207 55.23 27.69 5.87
CA VAL A 207 55.21 28.84 6.78
C VAL A 207 56.36 29.76 6.41
N VAL A 208 56.10 31.05 6.25
CA VAL A 208 57.13 32.09 6.09
C VAL A 208 57.24 32.84 7.41
N MET A 209 58.43 32.87 7.99
CA MET A 209 58.75 33.49 9.27
C MET A 209 59.75 34.62 9.02
N ALA A 210 59.42 35.83 9.46
CA ALA A 210 60.22 37.03 9.28
C ALA A 210 60.50 37.71 10.63
N GLY A 211 61.77 37.94 10.93
CA GLY A 211 62.23 38.47 12.23
C GLY A 211 63.15 39.67 12.06
N SER A 212 62.65 40.87 12.36
CA SER A 212 63.42 42.11 12.25
C SER A 212 63.98 42.58 13.61
N LEU A 213 65.15 43.22 13.59
CA LEU A 213 65.80 43.78 14.77
C LEU A 213 65.09 45.04 15.28
N MET A 214 65.15 45.27 16.59
CA MET A 214 64.64 46.50 17.20
C MET A 214 65.73 47.55 17.39
N ASP A 215 66.96 47.14 17.69
CA ASP A 215 68.10 48.02 17.99
C ASP A 215 69.39 47.56 17.28
N PRO A 216 70.36 48.47 17.03
CA PRO A 216 71.55 48.15 16.23
C PRO A 216 72.46 47.10 16.92
N PRO A 217 72.55 45.85 16.44
CA PRO A 217 73.20 44.74 17.15
C PRO A 217 74.70 44.96 17.34
N ASN A 218 75.33 45.74 16.46
CA ASN A 218 76.75 46.11 16.57
C ASN A 218 77.02 47.20 17.64
N ASN A 219 75.99 47.76 18.30
CA ASN A 219 76.11 48.76 19.35
C ASN A 219 75.83 48.17 20.75
N PRO A 220 76.85 47.76 21.52
CA PRO A 220 76.66 47.17 22.86
C PRO A 220 76.20 48.17 23.94
N ASN A 221 75.92 49.44 23.58
CA ASN A 221 75.32 50.43 24.48
C ASN A 221 73.82 50.67 24.18
N LEU A 222 73.29 50.09 23.09
CA LEU A 222 71.88 50.22 22.70
C LEU A 222 71.18 48.85 22.64
N TYR A 223 71.88 47.82 22.15
CA TYR A 223 71.30 46.50 21.91
C TYR A 223 71.31 45.59 23.15
N GLU A 224 70.12 45.23 23.63
CA GLU A 224 69.88 44.23 24.66
C GLU A 224 69.40 42.92 24.03
N ALA A 225 70.31 41.94 23.94
CA ALA A 225 70.13 40.63 23.30
C ALA A 225 68.83 39.85 23.63
N TYR A 226 68.25 40.04 24.81
CA TYR A 226 67.02 39.35 25.25
C TYR A 226 65.72 40.08 24.86
N LYS A 227 65.85 41.33 24.41
CA LYS A 227 64.81 42.36 24.27
C LYS A 227 64.65 42.77 22.81
N ASP A 228 65.75 43.00 22.11
CA ASP A 228 65.76 43.71 20.81
C ASP A 228 65.93 42.78 19.60
N ASN A 229 65.79 41.48 19.83
CA ASN A 229 66.14 40.41 18.91
C ASN A 229 64.96 39.49 18.55
N ALA A 230 64.24 39.78 17.47
CA ALA A 230 63.09 38.98 17.03
C ALA A 230 63.43 37.52 16.65
N PHE A 231 64.70 37.20 16.38
CA PHE A 231 65.16 35.82 16.19
C PHE A 231 64.82 34.93 17.41
N LYS A 232 64.87 35.48 18.62
CA LYS A 232 64.40 34.81 19.85
C LYS A 232 62.92 34.44 19.75
N ALA A 233 62.07 35.39 19.36
CA ALA A 233 60.63 35.18 19.22
C ALA A 233 60.30 34.14 18.13
N LEU A 234 61.01 34.18 16.98
CA LEU A 234 60.90 33.14 15.95
C LEU A 234 61.29 31.76 16.51
N LYS A 235 62.42 31.63 17.20
CA LYS A 235 62.91 30.34 17.71
C LYS A 235 62.09 29.77 18.87
N GLU A 236 61.56 30.61 19.75
CA GLU A 236 60.60 30.15 20.77
C GLU A 236 59.24 29.74 20.16
N THR A 237 58.93 30.20 18.94
CA THR A 237 57.70 29.85 18.20
C THR A 237 57.90 28.62 17.31
N GLU A 238 59.10 28.43 16.76
CA GLU A 238 59.46 27.37 15.80
C GLU A 238 59.18 25.95 16.34
N VAL A 239 59.23 25.78 17.67
CA VAL A 239 59.02 24.50 18.37
C VAL A 239 57.56 24.02 18.34
N PHE A 240 56.60 24.90 18.08
CA PHE A 240 55.18 24.56 17.97
C PHE A 240 54.74 24.27 16.53
N ILE A 241 55.56 24.66 15.54
CA ILE A 241 55.29 24.41 14.12
C ILE A 241 55.68 22.95 13.79
N PRO A 242 54.73 22.09 13.36
CA PRO A 242 54.99 20.67 13.13
C PRO A 242 56.10 20.39 12.11
N THR A 243 56.83 19.30 12.29
CA THR A 243 57.98 18.93 11.43
C THR A 243 57.61 18.56 9.99
N TYR A 244 56.32 18.39 9.67
CA TYR A 244 55.82 18.24 8.30
C TYR A 244 55.62 19.58 7.58
N MET A 245 55.70 20.71 8.29
CA MET A 245 55.62 22.05 7.71
C MET A 245 57.00 22.51 7.22
N ASN A 246 57.06 22.97 5.97
CA ASN A 246 58.23 23.57 5.37
C ASN A 246 58.37 25.04 5.82
N LYS A 247 59.31 25.28 6.73
CA LYS A 247 59.60 26.61 7.29
C LYS A 247 60.60 27.36 6.41
N VAL A 248 60.26 28.60 6.04
CA VAL A 248 61.18 29.59 5.49
C VAL A 248 61.42 30.63 6.57
N GLU A 249 62.69 30.86 6.89
CA GLU A 249 63.10 31.84 7.89
C GLU A 249 63.91 32.94 7.21
N LEU A 250 63.51 34.19 7.47
CA LEU A 250 64.16 35.40 7.01
C LEU A 250 64.42 36.29 8.22
N THR A 251 65.67 36.67 8.46
CA THR A 251 66.06 37.47 9.62
C THR A 251 67.11 38.51 9.25
N ASP A 252 67.00 39.72 9.81
CA ASP A 252 68.07 40.72 9.76
C ASP A 252 69.34 40.17 10.45
N TYR A 253 69.16 39.32 11.47
CA TYR A 253 70.25 38.84 12.33
C TYR A 253 69.97 37.47 12.97
N PRO A 254 70.69 36.40 12.58
CA PRO A 254 70.39 35.02 12.98
C PRO A 254 71.16 34.53 14.23
N TYR A 255 71.47 35.42 15.17
CA TYR A 255 72.23 35.09 16.39
C TYR A 255 71.57 35.68 17.64
N MET A 256 71.86 35.11 18.82
CA MET A 256 71.28 35.56 20.09
C MET A 256 72.07 36.71 20.75
N GLU A 257 73.41 36.69 20.66
CA GLU A 257 74.30 37.67 21.28
C GLU A 257 74.42 38.96 20.45
N GLY A 258 75.04 40.03 20.97
CA GLY A 258 75.30 41.25 20.21
C GLY A 258 76.62 41.21 19.44
N GLY A 259 76.75 42.07 18.41
CA GLY A 259 77.91 42.21 17.54
C GLY A 259 77.85 41.34 16.28
N ASN A 260 78.89 41.40 15.45
CA ASN A 260 79.04 40.57 14.23
C ASN A 260 77.91 40.67 13.18
N TYR A 261 77.00 41.65 13.24
CA TYR A 261 76.05 41.88 12.14
C TYR A 261 76.82 42.32 10.89
N THR A 262 76.49 41.70 9.77
CA THR A 262 76.94 42.07 8.43
C THR A 262 75.79 41.92 7.43
N PRO A 263 75.77 42.68 6.31
CA PRO A 263 74.81 42.51 5.21
C PRO A 263 74.90 41.17 4.43
N SER A 264 75.49 40.14 5.04
CA SER A 264 75.66 38.79 4.51
C SER A 264 75.18 37.70 5.46
N VAL A 265 74.85 38.04 6.72
CA VAL A 265 74.05 37.21 7.62
C VAL A 265 72.60 37.69 7.68
N ASP A 266 72.40 38.95 7.32
CA ASP A 266 71.14 39.56 6.96
C ASP A 266 70.50 38.82 5.77
N THR A 267 69.26 38.36 5.95
CA THR A 267 68.48 37.59 4.98
C THR A 267 67.06 38.12 4.80
N LEU A 268 66.59 38.96 5.70
CA LEU A 268 65.29 39.62 5.59
C LEU A 268 65.48 40.89 4.77
N ASN A 269 64.66 41.03 3.74
CA ASN A 269 64.47 42.29 3.03
C ASN A 269 63.26 42.15 2.13
N HIS A 270 62.71 43.26 1.66
CA HIS A 270 61.59 43.32 0.72
C HIS A 270 61.67 42.27 -0.40
N THR A 271 62.79 42.22 -1.13
CA THR A 271 62.96 41.28 -2.26
C THR A 271 62.95 39.81 -1.81
N ASN A 272 63.61 39.48 -0.71
CA ASN A 272 63.63 38.12 -0.15
C ASN A 272 62.28 37.71 0.45
N LEU A 273 61.53 38.64 1.05
CA LEU A 273 60.19 38.40 1.60
C LEU A 273 59.17 38.16 0.47
N ILE A 274 59.05 39.09 -0.49
CA ILE A 274 58.13 38.97 -1.62
C ILE A 274 58.41 37.66 -2.40
N SER A 275 59.67 37.35 -2.70
CA SER A 275 60.03 36.10 -3.40
C SER A 275 59.82 34.83 -2.54
N SER A 276 59.83 34.93 -1.21
CA SER A 276 59.48 33.83 -0.31
C SER A 276 57.98 33.60 -0.17
N LEU A 277 57.17 34.66 -0.28
CA LEU A 277 55.71 34.60 -0.26
C LEU A 277 55.13 34.12 -1.60
N LEU A 278 55.65 34.58 -2.74
CA LEU A 278 55.12 34.33 -4.09
C LEU A 278 54.74 32.86 -4.44
N PRO A 279 55.40 31.80 -3.95
CA PRO A 279 54.96 30.41 -4.13
C PRO A 279 53.60 30.07 -3.49
N GLY A 280 53.06 30.95 -2.65
CA GLY A 280 51.95 30.71 -1.72
C GLY A 280 52.43 30.06 -0.42
N ALA A 281 51.75 30.36 0.69
CA ALA A 281 52.02 29.80 2.01
C ALA A 281 50.71 29.69 2.82
N ALA A 282 50.68 28.84 3.84
CA ALA A 282 49.53 28.75 4.75
C ALA A 282 49.56 29.87 5.79
N LEU A 283 50.77 30.22 6.25
CA LEU A 283 51.02 31.19 7.31
C LEU A 283 52.19 32.11 6.94
N PHE A 284 52.01 33.40 7.25
CA PHE A 284 53.06 34.39 7.40
C PHE A 284 53.13 34.82 8.86
N LEU A 285 54.31 34.80 9.45
CA LEU A 285 54.55 35.14 10.84
C LEU A 285 55.65 36.20 10.92
N PHE A 286 55.29 37.43 11.27
CA PHE A 286 56.23 38.55 11.44
C PHE A 286 56.41 38.91 12.91
N ALA A 287 57.64 39.16 13.33
CA ALA A 287 57.97 39.85 14.57
C ALA A 287 59.07 40.89 14.29
N GLY A 288 58.82 42.15 14.63
CA GLY A 288 59.71 43.24 14.23
C GLY A 288 59.08 44.61 14.42
N GLN A 289 59.68 45.63 13.80
CA GLN A 289 59.12 46.98 13.81
C GLN A 289 58.14 47.23 12.66
N SER A 290 57.34 48.27 12.85
CA SER A 290 56.52 48.90 11.82
C SER A 290 56.80 50.39 11.81
N PHE A 291 56.52 51.04 10.69
CA PHE A 291 56.57 52.49 10.56
C PHE A 291 55.22 53.07 11.04
N TYR A 292 55.26 53.99 12.00
CA TYR A 292 54.07 54.67 12.53
C TYR A 292 53.42 55.64 11.52
N ALA A 293 52.15 56.00 11.71
CA ALA A 293 51.36 56.87 10.83
C ALA A 293 51.94 58.29 10.58
N ASP A 294 52.89 58.77 11.39
CA ASP A 294 53.64 60.01 11.12
C ASP A 294 54.61 59.91 9.91
N ASN A 295 54.82 58.71 9.35
CA ASN A 295 55.65 58.51 8.16
C ASN A 295 54.87 58.79 6.87
N PRO A 296 55.49 59.37 5.83
CA PRO A 296 54.79 59.69 4.59
C PRO A 296 54.43 58.42 3.79
N PRO A 297 53.25 58.38 3.13
CA PRO A 297 52.87 57.27 2.27
C PRO A 297 53.93 56.92 1.20
N PRO A 298 54.20 55.63 0.94
CA PRO A 298 53.50 54.44 1.42
C PRO A 298 54.20 53.74 2.61
N LEU A 299 54.83 54.51 3.52
CA LEU A 299 55.58 53.96 4.65
C LEU A 299 54.73 53.82 5.91
N ASP A 300 53.71 54.66 6.08
CA ASP A 300 52.69 54.56 7.12
C ASP A 300 52.15 53.12 7.29
N ASN A 301 52.09 52.68 8.56
CA ASN A 301 51.57 51.41 9.04
C ASN A 301 52.18 50.14 8.39
N SER A 302 53.29 50.31 7.65
CA SER A 302 53.99 49.23 6.94
C SER A 302 54.95 48.46 7.84
N LEU A 303 55.39 47.27 7.41
CA LEU A 303 56.41 46.50 8.13
C LEU A 303 57.81 47.02 7.80
N ALA A 304 58.71 47.02 8.79
CA ALA A 304 60.09 47.44 8.63
C ALA A 304 61.10 46.27 8.66
N GLU A 305 62.21 46.43 7.93
CA GLU A 305 63.46 45.67 8.07
C GLU A 305 64.55 46.61 8.64
N TYR A 306 65.48 46.08 9.45
CA TYR A 306 66.70 46.80 9.84
C TYR A 306 67.84 46.38 8.90
N SER A 307 68.55 47.34 8.32
CA SER A 307 69.77 47.04 7.57
C SER A 307 70.85 48.11 7.76
N ASP A 308 72.06 47.70 8.18
CA ASP A 308 73.23 48.57 8.32
C ASP A 308 74.29 48.21 7.25
N PRO A 309 74.09 48.62 5.98
CA PRO A 309 74.97 48.25 4.86
C PRO A 309 76.42 48.75 4.98
N LEU A 310 76.73 49.56 6.00
CA LEU A 310 78.04 50.18 6.21
C LEU A 310 78.68 49.81 7.56
N GLY A 311 78.00 49.05 8.42
CA GLY A 311 78.49 48.63 9.74
C GLY A 311 78.67 49.78 10.74
N TYR A 312 77.95 50.89 10.57
CA TYR A 312 78.10 52.10 11.40
C TYR A 312 77.28 52.10 12.70
N SER A 313 76.56 51.01 13.01
CA SER A 313 75.86 50.81 14.30
C SER A 313 74.77 51.87 14.56
N ARG A 314 73.94 52.13 13.54
CA ARG A 314 72.89 53.17 13.52
C ARG A 314 71.51 52.57 13.25
N TYR A 315 70.47 53.13 13.85
CA TYR A 315 69.09 52.93 13.41
C TYR A 315 68.96 53.25 11.91
N SER A 316 68.58 52.23 11.14
CA SER A 316 68.58 52.25 9.68
C SER A 316 67.50 51.28 9.20
N PHE A 317 66.26 51.77 9.14
CA PHE A 317 65.07 50.97 8.81
C PHE A 317 64.61 51.25 7.38
N TYR A 318 64.10 50.21 6.71
CA TYR A 318 63.59 50.26 5.34
C TYR A 318 62.23 49.55 5.24
N PRO A 319 61.36 49.90 4.28
CA PRO A 319 60.07 49.23 4.10
C PRO A 319 60.24 47.78 3.62
N LEU A 320 59.73 46.86 4.41
CA LEU A 320 59.79 45.41 4.17
C LEU A 320 58.52 44.88 3.48
N LEU A 321 57.35 45.38 3.88
CA LEU A 321 56.05 45.05 3.29
C LEU A 321 55.09 46.23 3.46
N THR A 322 54.58 46.76 2.34
CA THR A 322 53.66 47.90 2.27
C THR A 322 52.30 47.49 1.70
N TYR A 323 51.29 48.34 1.84
CA TYR A 323 49.97 48.12 1.23
C TYR A 323 50.02 48.02 -0.31
N LEU A 324 50.99 48.68 -0.95
CA LEU A 324 51.22 48.62 -2.40
C LEU A 324 51.76 47.27 -2.88
N ASP A 325 52.32 46.44 -1.98
CA ASP A 325 52.85 45.14 -2.36
C ASP A 325 51.77 44.10 -2.66
N GLY A 326 50.51 44.36 -2.27
CA GLY A 326 49.37 43.50 -2.60
C GLY A 326 49.29 43.16 -4.09
N GLU A 327 49.34 44.17 -4.97
CA GLU A 327 49.31 43.98 -6.42
C GLU A 327 50.48 43.13 -6.97
N ASN A 328 51.61 43.08 -6.26
CA ASN A 328 52.75 42.25 -6.61
C ASN A 328 52.62 40.81 -6.08
N LEU A 329 51.91 40.61 -4.95
CA LEU A 329 51.75 39.34 -4.23
C LEU A 329 50.68 38.41 -4.83
N THR A 330 50.76 38.15 -6.13
CA THR A 330 49.77 37.38 -6.92
C THR A 330 49.83 35.85 -6.67
N PHE A 331 49.32 35.40 -5.53
CA PHE A 331 49.28 33.98 -5.13
C PHE A 331 48.15 33.14 -5.76
N SER A 332 47.23 33.77 -6.50
CA SER A 332 45.88 33.24 -6.75
C SER A 332 45.19 32.93 -5.42
N VAL A 333 44.70 31.71 -5.19
CA VAL A 333 44.02 31.32 -3.94
C VAL A 333 44.98 30.79 -2.86
N ARG A 334 46.30 30.75 -3.09
CA ARG A 334 47.30 30.22 -2.14
C ARG A 334 47.70 31.24 -1.06
N ARG A 335 46.71 31.98 -0.58
CA ARG A 335 46.85 33.14 0.30
C ARG A 335 47.32 32.70 1.69
N PRO A 336 48.40 33.30 2.23
CA PRO A 336 48.74 33.12 3.63
C PRO A 336 47.76 33.85 4.54
N PHE A 337 47.56 33.31 5.73
CA PHE A 337 47.06 34.05 6.87
C PHE A 337 48.25 34.70 7.60
N ALA A 338 48.14 35.97 8.00
CA ALA A 338 49.19 36.67 8.73
C ALA A 338 48.94 36.72 10.23
N TYR A 339 50.00 36.50 11.02
CA TYR A 339 50.09 37.07 12.36
C TYR A 339 51.30 38.01 12.39
N ILE A 340 51.06 39.27 12.77
CA ILE A 340 52.02 40.37 12.72
C ILE A 340 52.23 40.91 14.13
N SER A 341 53.40 40.66 14.70
CA SER A 341 53.81 41.14 16.02
C SER A 341 54.62 42.44 15.90
N SER A 342 53.92 43.54 15.59
CA SER A 342 54.43 44.92 15.58
C SER A 342 53.34 45.91 16.01
N CYS A 343 53.71 47.19 16.15
CA CYS A 343 52.80 48.31 16.37
C CYS A 343 52.05 48.69 15.07
N ASP A 344 50.85 49.26 15.19
CA ASP A 344 50.05 49.95 14.15
C ASP A 344 49.75 49.19 12.82
N SER A 345 50.29 47.98 12.64
CA SER A 345 50.20 47.19 11.41
C SER A 345 48.81 46.61 11.11
N GLY A 346 47.84 46.85 11.97
CA GLY A 346 46.42 46.55 11.79
C GLY A 346 45.51 47.77 12.02
N ARG A 347 46.01 48.99 11.84
CA ARG A 347 45.30 50.26 12.06
C ARG A 347 44.26 50.55 10.98
N PHE A 348 43.14 49.83 11.01
CA PHE A 348 41.99 49.96 10.08
C PHE A 348 41.12 51.23 10.30
N THR A 349 41.69 52.31 10.84
CA THR A 349 40.95 53.54 11.20
C THR A 349 41.32 54.74 10.33
N GLU A 350 41.66 54.49 9.06
CA GLU A 350 42.18 55.48 8.11
C GLU A 350 41.32 55.55 6.84
N GLU A 351 40.82 56.74 6.51
CA GLU A 351 39.78 56.98 5.47
C GLU A 351 40.20 56.69 4.00
N ASP A 352 41.39 56.15 3.72
CA ASP A 352 42.02 56.05 2.39
C ASP A 352 42.55 54.63 2.02
N ASP A 353 42.26 53.59 2.82
CA ASP A 353 42.74 52.20 2.67
C ASP A 353 44.30 52.08 2.58
N THR A 354 45.03 52.91 3.34
CA THR A 354 46.50 53.10 3.24
C THR A 354 47.36 52.20 4.14
N ASN A 355 46.77 51.21 4.82
CA ASN A 355 47.50 50.28 5.68
C ASN A 355 47.44 48.82 5.16
N LEU A 356 47.91 47.85 5.95
CA LEU A 356 48.05 46.46 5.53
C LEU A 356 46.71 45.73 5.28
N GLU A 357 45.57 46.27 5.69
CA GLU A 357 44.24 45.71 5.38
C GLU A 357 43.98 45.59 3.87
N ARG A 358 44.57 46.49 3.07
CA ARG A 358 44.51 46.49 1.61
C ARG A 358 45.05 45.20 0.99
N LEU A 359 45.87 44.46 1.73
CA LEU A 359 46.35 43.15 1.35
C LEU A 359 45.25 42.08 1.40
N LEU A 360 44.10 42.32 2.04
CA LEU A 360 42.88 41.51 1.93
C LEU A 360 42.06 41.88 0.69
N LEU A 361 41.96 43.17 0.38
CA LEU A 361 41.22 43.75 -0.77
C LEU A 361 41.80 43.37 -2.14
N THR A 362 43.06 42.95 -2.16
CA THR A 362 43.82 42.60 -3.36
C THR A 362 43.17 41.44 -4.11
N ALA A 363 43.00 41.58 -5.44
CA ALA A 363 42.46 40.52 -6.29
C ALA A 363 43.56 39.52 -6.72
N GLU A 364 43.28 38.21 -6.62
CA GLU A 364 44.21 37.12 -6.96
C GLU A 364 45.57 37.15 -6.23
N GLY A 365 45.66 37.86 -5.11
CA GLY A 365 46.90 38.06 -4.36
C GLY A 365 46.65 38.62 -2.96
N GLY A 366 47.71 38.72 -2.15
CA GLY A 366 47.58 39.14 -0.76
C GLY A 366 47.04 38.03 0.16
N PHE A 367 46.38 38.41 1.26
CA PHE A 367 46.17 37.53 2.42
C PHE A 367 44.73 37.02 2.50
N SER A 368 44.49 35.97 3.29
CA SER A 368 43.14 35.49 3.64
C SER A 368 42.65 36.01 4.98
N GLY A 369 43.56 36.47 5.83
CA GLY A 369 43.27 37.17 7.07
C GLY A 369 44.55 37.67 7.73
N ILE A 370 44.42 38.67 8.61
CA ILE A 370 45.52 39.32 9.33
C ILE A 370 45.12 39.47 10.81
N VAL A 371 46.02 39.07 11.71
CA VAL A 371 46.00 39.48 13.12
C VAL A 371 47.19 40.41 13.36
N ALA A 372 46.91 41.65 13.76
CA ALA A 372 47.86 42.74 13.91
C ALA A 372 47.34 43.76 14.94
N SER A 373 48.20 44.70 15.34
CA SER A 373 47.90 45.74 16.36
C SER A 373 47.29 46.99 15.72
N THR A 374 46.17 47.50 16.25
CA THR A 374 45.54 48.75 15.80
C THR A 374 46.28 50.02 16.23
N GLY A 375 47.18 49.93 17.21
CA GLY A 375 48.05 51.00 17.70
C GLY A 375 49.37 50.46 18.23
N VAL A 376 50.05 51.21 19.11
CA VAL A 376 51.35 50.86 19.69
C VAL A 376 51.24 49.62 20.56
N SER A 377 52.10 48.61 20.33
CA SER A 377 52.03 47.32 21.02
C SER A 377 53.10 47.16 22.10
N TYR A 378 52.70 46.67 23.28
CA TYR A 378 53.63 46.44 24.39
C TYR A 378 54.48 45.20 24.14
N ARG A 379 55.81 45.36 24.15
CA ARG A 379 56.79 44.29 23.87
C ARG A 379 57.01 43.35 25.06
N GLY A 380 57.33 43.90 26.23
CA GLY A 380 57.28 43.20 27.52
C GLY A 380 58.38 42.18 27.82
N GLU A 381 59.54 42.25 27.16
CA GLU A 381 60.64 41.28 27.31
C GLU A 381 61.32 41.31 28.68
N THR A 382 61.76 40.13 29.10
CA THR A 382 62.69 39.98 30.22
C THR A 382 63.80 38.99 29.86
N LEU A 383 64.85 38.93 30.68
CA LEU A 383 65.94 37.97 30.54
C LEU A 383 65.46 36.51 30.45
N ASN A 384 64.29 36.19 31.02
CA ASN A 384 63.76 34.83 31.14
C ASN A 384 62.45 34.59 30.35
N GLY A 385 61.98 35.54 29.54
CA GLY A 385 60.73 35.41 28.77
C GLY A 385 60.27 36.71 28.11
N SER A 386 58.96 36.83 27.90
CA SER A 386 58.24 38.07 27.54
C SER A 386 56.84 38.01 28.15
N PHE A 387 56.27 39.18 28.44
CA PHE A 387 54.89 39.40 28.88
C PHE A 387 54.04 40.13 27.83
N GLY A 388 54.60 40.52 26.67
CA GLY A 388 53.92 41.32 25.66
C GLY A 388 53.71 40.61 24.32
N ASN A 389 53.83 41.35 23.21
CA ASN A 389 53.46 40.90 21.87
C ASN A 389 54.22 39.64 21.40
N TRP A 390 55.48 39.44 21.80
CA TRP A 390 56.24 38.21 21.50
C TRP A 390 55.77 36.98 22.28
N TRP A 391 55.17 37.17 23.46
CA TRP A 391 54.46 36.08 24.14
C TRP A 391 53.19 35.71 23.36
N LEU A 392 52.42 36.72 22.92
CA LEU A 392 51.20 36.53 22.14
C LEU A 392 51.46 35.82 20.80
N PHE A 393 52.47 36.27 20.05
CA PHE A 393 52.93 35.67 18.79
C PHE A 393 53.15 34.15 18.90
N LYS A 394 53.94 33.75 19.90
CA LYS A 394 54.24 32.34 20.20
C LYS A 394 53.01 31.55 20.62
N GLU A 395 52.20 32.12 21.51
CA GLU A 395 51.05 31.46 22.11
C GLU A 395 49.83 31.38 21.17
N PHE A 396 49.72 32.27 20.18
CA PHE A 396 48.81 32.16 19.04
C PHE A 396 49.15 30.94 18.18
N VAL A 397 50.40 30.86 17.69
CA VAL A 397 50.88 29.75 16.85
C VAL A 397 50.77 28.43 17.60
N ARG A 398 51.06 28.41 18.90
CA ARG A 398 50.84 27.24 19.75
C ARG A 398 49.38 26.76 19.74
N ARG A 399 48.40 27.66 19.89
CA ARG A 399 46.97 27.31 19.84
C ARG A 399 46.56 26.80 18.47
N LEU A 400 46.94 27.52 17.43
CA LEU A 400 46.57 27.22 16.04
C LEU A 400 47.04 25.84 15.57
N PHE A 401 48.16 25.32 16.09
CA PHE A 401 48.65 23.96 15.81
C PHE A 401 48.29 22.90 16.87
N GLN A 402 47.65 23.27 17.98
CA GLN A 402 47.24 22.34 19.05
C GLN A 402 45.71 22.18 19.20
N GLY A 403 44.92 23.12 18.68
CA GLY A 403 43.46 23.06 18.62
C GLY A 403 42.95 22.99 17.17
N PRO A 404 41.69 23.37 16.92
CA PRO A 404 41.17 23.61 15.58
C PRO A 404 42.02 24.65 14.84
N PRO A 405 42.23 24.52 13.51
CA PRO A 405 43.03 25.47 12.72
C PRO A 405 42.24 26.77 12.41
N ARG A 406 41.49 27.31 13.38
CA ARG A 406 40.62 28.48 13.29
C ARG A 406 41.31 29.70 13.91
N PRO A 407 41.68 30.75 13.14
CA PRO A 407 42.44 31.88 13.67
C PRO A 407 41.73 32.66 14.77
N ALA A 408 40.41 32.92 14.63
CA ALA A 408 39.64 33.65 15.62
C ALA A 408 39.54 32.89 16.95
N GLU A 409 39.39 31.56 16.91
CA GLU A 409 39.39 30.73 18.11
C GLU A 409 40.76 30.73 18.78
N ALA A 410 41.86 30.65 18.01
CA ALA A 410 43.20 30.76 18.54
C ALA A 410 43.46 32.13 19.20
N LEU A 411 42.96 33.23 18.62
CA LEU A 411 43.05 34.59 19.19
C LEU A 411 42.17 34.76 20.44
N TRP A 412 40.97 34.19 20.45
CA TRP A 412 40.06 34.18 21.60
C TRP A 412 40.64 33.41 22.79
N GLN A 413 41.07 32.16 22.56
CA GLN A 413 41.75 31.34 23.57
C GLN A 413 43.07 31.98 24.04
N LEU A 414 43.68 32.86 23.23
CA LEU A 414 44.87 33.61 23.58
C LEU A 414 44.54 34.77 24.52
N LYS A 415 43.67 35.71 24.12
CA LYS A 415 43.27 36.87 24.94
C LYS A 415 42.78 36.44 26.32
N ARG A 416 41.91 35.42 26.39
CA ARG A 416 41.41 34.88 27.66
C ARG A 416 42.52 34.34 28.57
N HIS A 417 43.52 33.65 28.02
CA HIS A 417 44.65 33.15 28.81
C HIS A 417 45.62 34.26 29.20
N TYR A 418 45.81 35.26 28.33
CA TYR A 418 46.66 36.40 28.56
C TYR A 418 46.16 37.22 29.76
N PHE A 419 44.87 37.55 29.81
CA PHE A 419 44.26 38.17 30.99
C PHE A 419 44.25 37.23 32.21
N ALA A 420 43.88 35.95 32.06
CA ALA A 420 43.78 35.04 33.20
C ALA A 420 45.12 34.55 33.78
N SER A 421 46.27 34.77 33.12
CA SER A 421 47.55 34.16 33.51
C SER A 421 48.79 35.02 33.31
N ILE A 422 48.75 36.08 32.48
CA ILE A 422 49.85 37.03 32.35
C ILE A 422 49.56 38.33 33.11
N TYR A 423 48.40 38.96 32.90
CA TYR A 423 48.00 40.21 33.57
C TYR A 423 48.32 40.24 35.08
N PRO A 424 47.94 39.24 35.91
CA PRO A 424 48.15 39.28 37.37
C PRO A 424 49.61 39.09 37.81
N SER A 425 50.53 38.89 36.86
CA SER A 425 51.96 38.65 37.08
C SER A 425 52.86 39.64 36.35
N CYS A 426 52.29 40.50 35.49
CA CYS A 426 53.05 41.47 34.73
C CYS A 426 53.47 42.64 35.64
N PRO A 427 54.73 43.12 35.57
CA PRO A 427 55.17 44.32 36.28
C PRO A 427 54.54 45.63 35.77
N PHE A 428 53.82 45.57 34.64
CA PHE A 428 53.22 46.69 33.91
C PHE A 428 51.91 46.20 33.27
N PRO A 429 50.86 45.97 34.07
CA PRO A 429 49.61 45.35 33.63
C PRO A 429 48.90 46.14 32.52
N GLU A 430 49.11 47.45 32.45
CA GLU A 430 48.55 48.36 31.46
C GLU A 430 48.96 47.96 30.03
N GLY A 431 50.23 47.59 29.83
CA GLY A 431 50.70 47.05 28.55
C GLY A 431 50.09 45.70 28.15
N VAL A 432 49.59 44.93 29.13
CA VAL A 432 48.81 43.71 28.85
C VAL A 432 47.41 44.08 28.36
N VAL A 433 46.81 45.15 28.90
CA VAL A 433 45.50 45.67 28.48
C VAL A 433 45.58 46.30 27.08
N ALA A 434 46.59 47.13 26.78
CA ALA A 434 46.85 47.66 25.44
C ALA A 434 46.88 46.54 24.38
N ASN A 435 47.67 45.50 24.60
CA ASN A 435 47.74 44.33 23.71
C ASN A 435 46.43 43.50 23.66
N LEU A 436 45.60 43.52 24.72
CA LEU A 436 44.28 42.90 24.71
C LEU A 436 43.29 43.66 23.82
N TYR A 437 43.41 44.99 23.70
CA TYR A 437 42.57 45.81 22.83
C TYR A 437 43.08 45.83 21.40
N SER A 438 44.38 46.05 21.20
CA SER A 438 44.94 46.36 19.88
C SER A 438 44.97 45.18 18.91
N TYR A 439 45.15 43.95 19.38
CA TYR A 439 45.28 42.78 18.50
C TYR A 439 43.91 42.30 17.98
N VAL A 440 43.49 42.79 16.82
CA VAL A 440 42.22 42.46 16.17
C VAL A 440 42.36 41.32 15.14
N LEU A 441 41.24 40.90 14.54
CA LEU A 441 41.20 40.02 13.37
C LEU A 441 40.57 40.75 12.19
N LEU A 442 41.35 40.99 11.13
CA LEU A 442 40.87 41.40 9.83
C LEU A 442 40.74 40.13 8.97
N GLY A 443 39.52 39.65 8.74
CA GLY A 443 39.20 38.36 8.12
C GLY A 443 37.89 37.75 8.63
N ASP A 444 37.48 36.61 8.06
CA ASP A 444 36.28 35.87 8.46
C ASP A 444 36.54 35.08 9.76
N PRO A 445 35.86 35.39 10.88
CA PRO A 445 36.11 34.71 12.16
C PRO A 445 35.72 33.23 12.20
N ALA A 446 34.91 32.74 11.26
CA ALA A 446 34.56 31.31 11.17
C ALA A 446 35.53 30.49 10.31
N MET A 447 36.48 31.14 9.61
CA MET A 447 37.42 30.50 8.69
C MET A 447 38.28 29.41 9.35
N TRP A 448 38.74 28.45 8.54
CA TRP A 448 39.79 27.50 8.91
C TRP A 448 40.98 27.59 7.95
N LEU A 449 42.18 27.34 8.44
CA LEU A 449 43.40 27.36 7.62
C LEU A 449 43.77 25.98 7.07
N TRP A 450 44.32 25.97 5.86
CA TRP A 450 44.86 24.77 5.23
C TRP A 450 46.25 24.44 5.77
N LEU A 451 46.29 23.76 6.93
CA LEU A 451 47.53 23.31 7.58
C LEU A 451 47.79 21.81 7.32
N GLY A 452 48.59 21.50 6.29
CA GLY A 452 48.99 20.13 5.94
C GLY A 452 48.60 19.68 4.53
N ASP A 453 48.21 18.40 4.38
CA ASP A 453 47.61 17.90 3.13
C ASP A 453 46.17 18.42 3.00
N ILE A 454 45.81 18.87 1.79
CA ILE A 454 44.42 19.02 1.36
C ILE A 454 44.01 17.65 0.79
N ARG A 455 43.00 17.02 1.40
CA ARG A 455 42.48 15.70 0.98
C ARG A 455 41.08 15.83 0.39
N GLU A 456 40.65 14.81 -0.35
CA GLU A 456 39.30 14.76 -0.94
C GLU A 456 38.39 13.81 -0.14
N LEU A 457 37.08 14.06 -0.16
CA LEU A 457 36.07 13.22 0.48
C LEU A 457 35.36 12.34 -0.57
N GLU A 458 35.25 11.04 -0.30
CA GLU A 458 34.28 10.17 -0.96
C GLU A 458 33.00 10.18 -0.12
N VAL A 459 31.88 10.61 -0.71
CA VAL A 459 30.59 10.75 -0.03
C VAL A 459 29.52 9.93 -0.73
N SER A 460 28.89 9.02 0.00
CA SER A 460 27.73 8.25 -0.43
C SER A 460 26.47 8.76 0.25
N CYS A 461 25.45 9.10 -0.54
CA CYS A 461 24.19 9.69 -0.09
C CYS A 461 23.08 9.28 -1.08
N PRO A 462 21.84 9.03 -0.61
CA PRO A 462 20.66 8.90 -1.46
C PRO A 462 20.59 9.95 -2.58
N SER A 463 19.96 9.59 -3.71
CA SER A 463 19.75 10.53 -4.82
C SER A 463 18.59 11.50 -4.58
N TYR A 464 17.75 11.21 -3.59
CA TYR A 464 16.61 12.00 -3.20
C TYR A 464 16.39 11.92 -1.68
N VAL A 465 15.62 12.86 -1.13
CA VAL A 465 15.14 12.88 0.26
C VAL A 465 13.66 13.24 0.27
N TYR A 466 12.95 12.95 1.36
CA TYR A 466 11.53 13.26 1.51
C TYR A 466 11.31 14.56 2.29
N SER A 467 10.28 15.32 1.91
CA SER A 467 9.76 16.47 2.67
C SER A 467 8.91 16.02 3.84
N GLY A 468 8.80 16.85 4.88
CA GLY A 468 8.33 16.41 6.19
C GLY A 468 9.36 15.50 6.87
N LYS A 469 8.94 14.78 7.91
CA LYS A 469 9.86 13.99 8.74
C LYS A 469 10.48 12.83 7.97
N SER A 470 11.80 12.88 7.77
CA SER A 470 12.59 11.84 7.10
C SER A 470 13.97 11.70 7.74
N THR A 471 14.50 10.47 7.76
CA THR A 471 15.89 10.20 8.17
C THR A 471 16.74 9.98 6.93
N VAL A 472 17.91 10.61 6.87
CA VAL A 472 18.85 10.50 5.72
C VAL A 472 20.22 10.07 6.23
N GLU A 473 20.70 8.92 5.78
CA GLU A 473 22.06 8.47 6.08
C GLU A 473 23.04 8.90 4.98
N VAL A 474 24.20 9.41 5.42
CA VAL A 474 25.30 9.83 4.54
C VAL A 474 26.61 9.23 5.06
N GLU A 475 27.27 8.43 4.23
CA GLU A 475 28.57 7.83 4.52
C GLU A 475 29.69 8.71 3.94
N VAL A 476 30.73 8.96 4.74
CA VAL A 476 31.87 9.82 4.39
C VAL A 476 33.18 9.08 4.62
N LYS A 477 33.99 8.96 3.57
CA LYS A 477 35.29 8.30 3.53
C LYS A 477 36.39 9.24 3.02
N ASP A 478 37.63 8.97 3.42
CA ASP A 478 38.81 9.57 2.82
C ASP A 478 38.94 9.06 1.37
N GLY A 479 38.90 9.97 0.39
CA GLY A 479 38.86 9.61 -1.04
C GLY A 479 40.13 8.97 -1.60
N VAL A 480 41.20 8.83 -0.80
CA VAL A 480 42.44 8.13 -1.17
C VAL A 480 42.56 6.80 -0.43
N TYR A 481 42.20 6.74 0.85
CA TYR A 481 42.38 5.56 1.70
C TYR A 481 41.11 4.71 1.87
N GLY A 482 39.93 5.20 1.50
CA GLY A 482 38.64 4.53 1.69
C GLY A 482 38.22 4.38 3.16
N THR A 483 38.97 4.99 4.09
CA THR A 483 38.74 4.90 5.53
C THR A 483 37.64 5.85 5.98
N PRO A 484 36.77 5.46 6.93
CA PRO A 484 35.78 6.36 7.55
C PRO A 484 36.37 7.68 8.03
N VAL A 485 35.69 8.80 7.73
CA VAL A 485 36.05 10.12 8.28
C VAL A 485 35.15 10.41 9.46
N VAL A 486 35.75 10.53 10.66
CA VAL A 486 35.03 10.82 11.91
C VAL A 486 34.95 12.34 12.13
N GLY A 487 33.79 12.81 12.60
CA GLY A 487 33.55 14.23 12.90
C GLY A 487 33.47 15.13 11.66
N ALA A 488 33.17 14.58 10.47
CA ALA A 488 32.80 15.38 9.31
C ALA A 488 31.37 15.89 9.52
N ARG A 489 31.15 17.20 9.27
CA ARG A 489 29.83 17.81 9.36
C ARG A 489 29.14 17.64 8.01
N VAL A 490 28.06 16.86 8.01
CA VAL A 490 27.17 16.66 6.85
C VAL A 490 25.98 17.59 7.03
N THR A 491 25.66 18.37 6.00
CA THR A 491 24.53 19.31 6.01
C THR A 491 23.71 19.17 4.73
N LEU A 492 22.39 19.10 4.88
CA LEU A 492 21.43 19.27 3.80
C LEU A 492 20.78 20.65 3.96
N TYR A 493 20.82 21.48 2.92
CA TYR A 493 20.37 22.88 2.92
C TYR A 493 19.35 23.14 1.80
N ASN A 494 18.24 23.80 2.11
CA ASN A 494 17.22 24.22 1.15
C ASN A 494 17.53 25.63 0.62
N PRO A 495 17.72 25.81 -0.70
CA PRO A 495 18.07 27.11 -1.27
C PRO A 495 16.93 28.13 -1.37
N VAL A 496 15.68 27.75 -1.07
CA VAL A 496 14.51 28.64 -1.25
C VAL A 496 14.08 29.30 0.08
N ASP A 497 14.03 28.54 1.17
CA ASP A 497 13.64 29.04 2.51
C ASP A 497 14.81 29.10 3.50
N GLY A 498 15.99 28.59 3.15
CA GLY A 498 17.18 28.59 4.00
C GLY A 498 17.17 27.54 5.12
N GLU A 499 16.17 26.65 5.15
CA GLU A 499 16.09 25.55 6.12
C GLU A 499 17.25 24.57 5.91
N PHE A 500 17.92 24.16 7.00
CA PHE A 500 18.98 23.16 6.91
C PHE A 500 19.04 22.24 8.14
N PHE A 501 19.50 21.03 7.90
CA PHE A 501 19.70 19.99 8.91
C PHE A 501 21.14 19.51 8.84
N THR A 502 21.79 19.34 9.99
CA THR A 502 23.22 19.00 10.07
C THR A 502 23.48 17.90 11.10
N ALA A 503 24.45 17.03 10.80
CA ALA A 503 24.89 15.94 11.68
C ALA A 503 26.40 15.70 11.53
N LEU A 504 27.02 15.15 12.59
CA LEU A 504 28.43 14.74 12.55
C LEU A 504 28.54 13.24 12.29
N THR A 505 29.56 12.83 11.52
CA THR A 505 29.84 11.41 11.29
C THR A 505 30.43 10.71 12.52
N GLY A 506 29.90 9.54 12.85
CA GLY A 506 30.42 8.68 13.93
C GLY A 506 31.70 7.91 13.54
N GLU A 507 32.14 6.98 14.39
CA GLU A 507 33.34 6.15 14.14
C GLU A 507 33.27 5.35 12.84
N GLY A 508 32.07 4.95 12.42
CA GLY A 508 31.81 4.27 11.14
C GLY A 508 31.81 5.19 9.91
N GLY A 509 31.99 6.51 10.08
CA GLY A 509 31.99 7.48 8.97
C GLY A 509 30.59 7.85 8.46
N VAL A 510 29.53 7.31 9.08
CA VAL A 510 28.13 7.62 8.75
C VAL A 510 27.62 8.74 9.65
N ALA A 511 26.92 9.70 9.05
CA ALA A 511 26.05 10.66 9.73
C ALA A 511 24.59 10.30 9.41
N SER A 512 23.71 10.38 10.41
CA SER A 512 22.27 10.18 10.25
C SER A 512 21.55 11.49 10.56
N LEU A 513 20.91 12.07 9.54
CA LEU A 513 20.25 13.38 9.61
C LEU A 513 18.75 13.16 9.77
N ALA A 514 18.18 13.61 10.90
CA ALA A 514 16.75 13.85 10.99
C ALA A 514 16.44 15.17 10.26
N THR A 515 15.52 15.10 9.30
CA THR A 515 15.11 16.22 8.43
C THR A 515 13.60 16.42 8.51
N GLU A 516 13.13 17.65 8.38
CA GLU A 516 11.70 18.02 8.34
C GLU A 516 11.39 19.02 7.21
N PHE A 517 12.06 18.87 6.06
CA PHE A 517 12.03 19.85 4.97
C PHE A 517 10.64 20.21 4.49
N ASN A 518 10.39 21.51 4.31
CA ASN A 518 9.22 22.01 3.60
C ASN A 518 9.37 21.82 2.08
N LEU A 519 8.28 21.43 1.38
CA LEU A 519 8.29 21.21 -0.07
C LEU A 519 8.20 22.54 -0.86
N THR A 520 9.20 23.40 -0.68
CA THR A 520 9.35 24.71 -1.32
C THR A 520 10.24 24.69 -2.57
N THR A 521 10.90 23.55 -2.82
CA THR A 521 11.91 23.33 -3.88
C THR A 521 11.84 21.88 -4.39
N ASP A 522 12.26 21.65 -5.63
CA ASP A 522 12.48 20.30 -6.18
C ASP A 522 13.85 19.72 -5.75
N VAL A 523 14.77 20.54 -5.22
CA VAL A 523 16.15 20.14 -4.87
C VAL A 523 16.65 20.78 -3.57
N VAL A 524 17.38 19.98 -2.78
CA VAL A 524 18.21 20.43 -1.66
C VAL A 524 19.69 20.19 -1.95
N TYR A 525 20.55 20.95 -1.27
CA TYR A 525 22.00 20.94 -1.47
C TYR A 525 22.69 20.18 -0.35
N LEU A 526 23.42 19.13 -0.70
CA LEU A 526 24.30 18.41 0.21
C LEU A 526 25.67 19.12 0.26
N THR A 527 26.17 19.35 1.47
CA THR A 527 27.51 19.87 1.71
C THR A 527 28.14 19.08 2.86
N VAL A 528 29.41 18.66 2.73
CA VAL A 528 30.16 17.96 3.77
C VAL A 528 31.48 18.67 4.02
N THR A 529 31.76 19.03 5.27
CA THR A 529 32.98 19.75 5.67
C THR A 529 33.77 19.00 6.75
N ARG A 530 35.09 19.02 6.64
CA ARG A 530 36.05 18.54 7.66
C ARG A 530 37.38 19.25 7.45
N GLU A 531 38.05 19.63 8.54
CA GLU A 531 39.39 20.21 8.51
C GLU A 531 40.38 19.30 7.76
N SER A 532 41.29 19.91 6.98
CA SER A 532 42.23 19.21 6.07
C SER A 532 41.58 18.38 4.94
N TYR A 533 40.27 18.54 4.70
CA TYR A 533 39.60 18.02 3.49
C TYR A 533 38.91 19.14 2.71
N ARG A 534 38.92 19.06 1.39
CA ARG A 534 38.08 19.92 0.54
C ARG A 534 36.60 19.67 0.88
N PRO A 535 35.76 20.73 0.96
CA PRO A 535 34.32 20.55 1.07
C PRO A 535 33.76 19.74 -0.10
N TYR A 536 33.01 18.68 0.20
CA TYR A 536 32.20 18.00 -0.81
C TYR A 536 30.89 18.78 -0.97
N MET A 537 30.52 19.14 -2.20
CA MET A 537 29.32 19.92 -2.51
C MET A 537 28.53 19.24 -3.64
N ARG A 538 27.21 19.08 -3.45
CA ARG A 538 26.31 18.44 -4.42
C ARG A 538 24.93 19.08 -4.41
N ASP A 539 24.61 19.76 -5.51
CA ASP A 539 23.46 20.67 -5.62
C ASP A 539 22.21 20.03 -6.27
N ASN A 540 22.11 18.70 -6.22
CA ASN A 540 21.11 17.93 -6.97
C ASN A 540 20.54 16.72 -6.21
N ILE A 541 20.34 16.84 -4.90
CA ILE A 541 19.52 15.89 -4.14
C ILE A 541 18.06 16.26 -4.38
N THR A 542 17.27 15.38 -5.00
CA THR A 542 15.84 15.67 -5.27
C THR A 542 15.04 15.67 -3.97
N LEU A 543 14.29 16.74 -3.71
CA LEU A 543 13.28 16.75 -2.64
C LEU A 543 11.98 16.19 -3.23
N LYS A 544 11.42 15.16 -2.59
CA LYS A 544 10.13 14.57 -2.97
C LYS A 544 9.09 14.79 -1.88
N ALA A 545 7.82 14.83 -2.24
CA ALA A 545 6.75 14.52 -1.30
C ALA A 545 6.99 13.13 -0.68
N PRO A 546 6.67 12.89 0.62
CA PRO A 546 6.78 11.56 1.23
C PRO A 546 5.93 10.54 0.46
N PRO A 547 6.20 9.24 0.55
CA PRO A 547 5.37 8.24 -0.11
C PRO A 547 3.97 8.19 0.52
N ALA A 548 3.02 7.56 -0.18
CA ALA A 548 1.74 7.23 0.44
C ALA A 548 1.90 6.16 1.54
N ASP A 549 1.20 6.36 2.65
CA ASP A 549 1.29 5.55 3.86
C ASP A 549 0.00 4.73 3.99
N LEU A 550 0.04 3.49 3.52
CA LEU A 550 -1.14 2.65 3.27
C LEU A 550 -1.27 1.51 4.27
N TYR A 551 -2.44 1.40 4.89
CA TYR A 551 -2.73 0.43 5.94
C TYR A 551 -4.04 -0.33 5.72
N ILE A 552 -4.16 -1.52 6.30
CA ILE A 552 -5.42 -2.29 6.29
C ILE A 552 -6.28 -1.85 7.49
N ALA A 553 -7.20 -0.91 7.24
CA ALA A 553 -8.10 -0.36 8.26
C ALA A 553 -9.10 -1.39 8.84
N GLY A 554 -9.34 -2.49 8.13
CA GLY A 554 -10.11 -3.63 8.62
C GLY A 554 -10.54 -4.59 7.53
N VAL A 555 -10.87 -5.83 7.92
CA VAL A 555 -11.37 -6.89 7.04
C VAL A 555 -12.64 -7.47 7.65
N THR A 556 -13.73 -7.47 6.91
CA THR A 556 -14.99 -8.13 7.27
C THR A 556 -15.16 -9.38 6.42
N PRO A 557 -15.04 -10.59 7.00
CA PRO A 557 -15.37 -11.82 6.30
C PRO A 557 -16.90 -11.93 6.11
N PRO A 558 -17.38 -12.62 5.06
CA PRO A 558 -18.79 -12.95 4.93
C PRO A 558 -19.21 -13.99 6.00
N GLU A 559 -20.45 -13.88 6.47
CA GLU A 559 -21.07 -14.90 7.32
C GLU A 559 -21.33 -16.19 6.51
N GLY A 560 -21.19 -17.36 7.14
CA GLY A 560 -21.52 -18.66 6.52
C GLY A 560 -20.64 -19.05 5.33
N LEU A 561 -19.31 -18.99 5.49
CA LEU A 561 -18.36 -19.52 4.49
C LEU A 561 -18.51 -21.04 4.36
N VAL A 562 -18.86 -21.52 3.15
CA VAL A 562 -19.00 -22.95 2.80
C VAL A 562 -18.09 -23.27 1.61
N GLU A 563 -17.44 -24.43 1.64
CA GLU A 563 -16.52 -24.93 0.61
C GLU A 563 -17.15 -24.89 -0.79
N GLY A 564 -16.38 -24.42 -1.77
CA GLY A 564 -16.82 -24.29 -3.16
C GLY A 564 -17.81 -23.15 -3.45
N ARG A 565 -18.34 -22.46 -2.42
CA ARG A 565 -19.07 -21.19 -2.59
C ARG A 565 -18.07 -20.02 -2.65
N VAL A 566 -18.50 -18.92 -3.30
CA VAL A 566 -17.71 -17.68 -3.36
C VAL A 566 -18.18 -16.74 -2.27
N GLY A 567 -17.31 -16.48 -1.29
CA GLY A 567 -17.55 -15.45 -0.28
C GLY A 567 -17.26 -14.05 -0.83
N VAL A 568 -18.08 -13.07 -0.47
CA VAL A 568 -17.83 -11.65 -0.74
C VAL A 568 -17.24 -11.02 0.51
N TRP A 569 -15.96 -10.64 0.45
CA TRP A 569 -15.22 -10.04 1.55
C TRP A 569 -15.17 -8.52 1.39
N GLU A 570 -15.33 -7.78 2.49
CA GLU A 570 -15.12 -6.33 2.51
C GLU A 570 -13.80 -5.98 3.19
N VAL A 571 -12.90 -5.31 2.48
CA VAL A 571 -11.59 -4.88 3.00
C VAL A 571 -11.49 -3.37 2.94
N ALA A 572 -11.34 -2.73 4.09
CA ALA A 572 -11.09 -1.30 4.19
C ALA A 572 -9.58 -1.04 4.10
N VAL A 573 -9.16 -0.28 3.09
CA VAL A 573 -7.78 0.20 2.91
C VAL A 573 -7.77 1.69 3.20
N GLY A 574 -6.88 2.11 4.10
CA GLY A 574 -6.68 3.51 4.47
C GLY A 574 -5.37 4.08 3.92
N ASN A 575 -5.30 5.41 3.87
CA ASN A 575 -4.06 6.16 3.69
C ASN A 575 -3.92 7.13 4.86
N SER A 576 -2.95 6.92 5.75
CA SER A 576 -2.66 7.79 6.90
C SER A 576 -1.71 8.94 6.55
N GLY A 577 -1.10 8.90 5.36
CA GLY A 577 -0.09 9.84 4.91
C GLY A 577 -0.65 11.16 4.37
N THR A 578 0.25 12.14 4.27
CA THR A 578 0.01 13.46 3.65
C THR A 578 0.01 13.44 2.12
N SER A 579 0.53 12.36 1.51
CA SER A 579 0.59 12.16 0.06
C SER A 579 -0.51 11.24 -0.45
N ALA A 580 -0.98 11.48 -1.68
CA ALA A 580 -1.94 10.61 -2.34
C ALA A 580 -1.22 9.39 -2.93
N ALA A 581 -1.72 8.17 -2.70
CA ALA A 581 -1.27 7.02 -3.47
C ALA A 581 -1.70 7.20 -4.93
N PRO A 582 -0.81 7.07 -5.94
CA PRO A 582 -1.19 7.12 -7.36
C PRO A 582 -2.08 5.94 -7.77
N GLY A 583 -1.98 4.85 -7.01
CA GLY A 583 -2.79 3.65 -7.03
C GLY A 583 -2.18 2.66 -6.02
N PHE A 584 -2.81 1.52 -5.79
CA PHE A 584 -2.28 0.51 -4.87
C PHE A 584 -2.65 -0.91 -5.29
N THR A 585 -1.87 -1.89 -4.85
CA THR A 585 -2.24 -3.31 -4.90
C THR A 585 -2.75 -3.78 -3.55
N LEU A 586 -3.78 -4.61 -3.58
CA LEU A 586 -4.24 -5.41 -2.44
C LEU A 586 -4.01 -6.88 -2.78
N GLU A 587 -3.13 -7.52 -2.01
CA GLU A 587 -2.85 -8.95 -2.06
C GLU A 587 -3.49 -9.67 -0.86
N VAL A 588 -3.92 -10.91 -1.09
CA VAL A 588 -4.36 -11.84 -0.04
C VAL A 588 -3.59 -13.13 -0.24
N SER A 589 -2.88 -13.57 0.78
CA SER A 589 -2.08 -14.79 0.77
C SER A 589 -2.39 -15.68 1.97
N GLU A 590 -2.10 -16.97 1.85
CA GLU A 590 -2.00 -17.89 2.99
C GLU A 590 -0.66 -18.63 2.93
N ARG A 591 0.07 -18.65 4.04
CA ARG A 591 1.38 -19.34 4.18
C ARG A 591 2.40 -18.98 3.08
N GLY A 592 2.34 -17.75 2.55
CA GLY A 592 3.20 -17.27 1.46
C GLY A 592 2.75 -17.67 0.06
N VAL A 593 1.52 -18.18 -0.11
CA VAL A 593 0.90 -18.44 -1.42
C VAL A 593 -0.17 -17.39 -1.68
N THR A 594 -0.02 -16.61 -2.74
CA THR A 594 -1.01 -15.63 -3.23
C THR A 594 -2.31 -16.35 -3.61
N LEU A 595 -3.42 -15.99 -2.95
CA LEU A 595 -4.77 -16.46 -3.28
C LEU A 595 -5.51 -15.45 -4.17
N HIS A 596 -5.25 -14.15 -3.96
CA HIS A 596 -5.83 -13.06 -4.74
C HIS A 596 -4.83 -11.90 -4.81
N LYS A 597 -4.68 -11.24 -5.96
CA LYS A 597 -4.03 -9.92 -6.07
C LYS A 597 -4.83 -9.04 -7.02
N SER A 598 -5.06 -7.80 -6.62
CA SER A 598 -5.85 -6.81 -7.36
C SER A 598 -5.20 -5.43 -7.29
N SER A 599 -5.42 -4.60 -8.31
CA SER A 599 -4.87 -3.24 -8.41
C SER A 599 -6.01 -2.22 -8.46
N HIS A 600 -5.85 -1.12 -7.73
CA HIS A 600 -6.88 -0.11 -7.49
C HIS A 600 -6.38 1.29 -7.83
N GLY A 601 -7.35 2.20 -8.06
CA GLY A 601 -7.07 3.60 -8.39
C GLY A 601 -6.50 4.40 -7.22
N PRO A 602 -6.21 5.71 -7.43
CA PRO A 602 -5.57 6.56 -6.44
C PRO A 602 -6.39 6.72 -5.16
N LEU A 603 -5.70 6.77 -4.03
CA LEU A 603 -6.29 6.98 -2.69
C LEU A 603 -5.75 8.29 -2.11
N PRO A 604 -6.59 9.32 -1.87
CA PRO A 604 -6.12 10.63 -1.41
C PRO A 604 -5.51 10.58 0.00
N PRO A 605 -4.78 11.64 0.43
CA PRO A 605 -4.27 11.78 1.79
C PRO A 605 -5.42 11.67 2.80
N PHE A 606 -5.18 10.99 3.92
CA PHE A 606 -6.21 10.73 4.96
C PHE A 606 -7.47 10.03 4.42
N GLY A 607 -7.37 9.36 3.27
CA GLY A 607 -8.46 8.67 2.59
C GLY A 607 -8.72 7.28 3.13
N THR A 608 -9.90 6.72 2.81
CA THR A 608 -10.22 5.31 3.06
C THR A 608 -11.17 4.81 1.97
N VAL A 609 -10.97 3.56 1.53
CA VAL A 609 -11.83 2.90 0.54
C VAL A 609 -12.17 1.48 1.01
N THR A 610 -13.44 1.11 0.93
CA THR A 610 -13.89 -0.27 1.16
C THR A 610 -13.98 -0.99 -0.18
N LEU A 611 -13.15 -2.02 -0.33
CA LEU A 611 -13.08 -2.88 -1.51
C LEU A 611 -13.90 -4.15 -1.28
N ARG A 612 -14.60 -4.60 -2.32
CA ARG A 612 -15.28 -5.91 -2.34
C ARG A 612 -14.49 -6.88 -3.20
N MET A 613 -14.09 -8.00 -2.62
CA MET A 613 -13.42 -9.09 -3.35
C MET A 613 -14.18 -10.40 -3.22
N ASN A 614 -14.04 -11.25 -4.23
CA ASN A 614 -14.66 -12.56 -4.31
C ASN A 614 -13.59 -13.62 -4.08
N LEU A 615 -13.73 -14.41 -3.00
CA LEU A 615 -12.77 -15.46 -2.64
C LEU A 615 -13.53 -16.74 -2.28
N SER A 616 -13.15 -17.85 -2.91
CA SER A 616 -13.59 -19.21 -2.59
C SER A 616 -12.44 -19.97 -1.94
N LEU A 617 -12.72 -20.67 -0.85
CA LEU A 617 -11.74 -21.42 -0.07
C LEU A 617 -12.12 -22.92 -0.04
N ALA A 618 -11.18 -23.75 0.42
CA ALA A 618 -11.43 -25.15 0.75
C ALA A 618 -12.01 -25.24 2.18
N TRP A 619 -12.44 -26.43 2.60
CA TRP A 619 -12.91 -26.66 3.97
C TRP A 619 -11.80 -26.47 5.03
N GLY A 620 -12.21 -26.09 6.24
CA GLY A 620 -11.37 -26.05 7.44
C GLY A 620 -10.93 -24.65 7.88
N TRP A 621 -9.92 -24.60 8.77
CA TRP A 621 -9.36 -23.36 9.29
C TRP A 621 -8.32 -22.75 8.33
N HIS A 622 -8.63 -21.56 7.83
CA HIS A 622 -7.72 -20.72 7.05
C HIS A 622 -7.22 -19.55 7.90
N ASN A 623 -5.97 -19.13 7.67
CA ASN A 623 -5.43 -17.88 8.23
C ASN A 623 -4.85 -17.04 7.08
N LEU A 624 -5.61 -16.03 6.67
CA LEU A 624 -5.33 -15.19 5.51
C LEU A 624 -4.58 -13.94 5.94
N THR A 625 -3.48 -13.60 5.27
CA THR A 625 -2.83 -12.29 5.39
C THR A 625 -3.24 -11.42 4.22
N PHE A 626 -3.82 -10.26 4.53
CA PHE A 626 -4.12 -9.17 3.61
C PHE A 626 -2.94 -8.19 3.65
N GLU A 627 -2.48 -7.73 2.49
CA GLU A 627 -1.32 -6.85 2.34
C GLU A 627 -1.60 -5.75 1.31
N VAL A 628 -1.26 -4.50 1.65
CA VAL A 628 -1.35 -3.35 0.73
C VAL A 628 0.04 -2.80 0.38
N GLU A 629 0.19 -2.37 -0.88
CA GLU A 629 1.44 -1.84 -1.44
C GLU A 629 1.13 -0.68 -2.41
N SER A 630 1.86 0.44 -2.34
CA SER A 630 1.66 1.59 -3.25
C SER A 630 2.20 1.30 -4.66
N LEU A 631 1.49 1.72 -5.71
CA LEU A 631 1.89 1.42 -7.08
C LEU A 631 3.00 2.37 -7.58
N GLY A 632 4.24 1.89 -7.50
CA GLY A 632 5.42 2.56 -8.05
C GLY A 632 6.17 3.47 -7.07
N GLU A 633 5.84 3.38 -5.78
CA GLU A 633 6.47 4.11 -4.68
C GLU A 633 6.88 3.11 -3.58
N GLU A 634 7.95 3.39 -2.84
CA GLU A 634 8.30 2.64 -1.64
C GLU A 634 7.30 3.01 -0.52
N GLY A 635 6.41 2.07 -0.17
CA GLY A 635 5.37 2.28 0.86
C GLY A 635 5.83 1.96 2.29
N ASN A 636 5.00 2.31 3.27
CA ASN A 636 5.18 1.87 4.66
C ASN A 636 5.03 0.33 4.77
N THR A 637 5.66 -0.26 5.80
CA THR A 637 5.65 -1.69 6.11
C THR A 637 5.31 -2.02 7.58
N GLU A 638 5.03 -1.03 8.44
CA GLU A 638 4.69 -1.29 9.85
C GLU A 638 3.24 -1.75 10.08
N ASP A 639 2.28 -1.28 9.26
CA ASP A 639 0.83 -1.57 9.37
C ASP A 639 0.14 -1.88 8.02
N ASN A 640 0.93 -2.12 6.97
CA ASN A 640 0.44 -2.48 5.64
C ASN A 640 -0.17 -3.90 5.55
N THR A 641 -0.14 -4.68 6.64
CA THR A 641 -0.65 -6.06 6.70
C THR A 641 -1.65 -6.30 7.83
N LEU A 642 -2.62 -7.19 7.58
CA LEU A 642 -3.55 -7.69 8.59
C LEU A 642 -3.86 -9.18 8.36
N SER A 643 -3.74 -10.01 9.41
CA SER A 643 -4.13 -11.43 9.35
C SER A 643 -5.51 -11.69 9.94
N VAL A 644 -6.30 -12.53 9.28
CA VAL A 644 -7.64 -12.95 9.71
C VAL A 644 -7.79 -14.47 9.62
N SER A 645 -8.13 -15.08 10.75
CA SER A 645 -8.51 -16.49 10.82
C SER A 645 -10.00 -16.67 10.57
N VAL A 646 -10.38 -17.58 9.67
CA VAL A 646 -11.78 -18.00 9.43
C VAL A 646 -11.91 -19.51 9.40
N TYR A 647 -13.11 -20.01 9.71
CA TYR A 647 -13.52 -21.36 9.37
C TYR A 647 -14.30 -21.37 8.07
N VAL A 648 -14.10 -22.41 7.27
CA VAL A 648 -14.87 -22.69 6.06
C VAL A 648 -15.51 -24.06 6.23
N ASP A 649 -16.83 -24.06 6.22
CA ASP A 649 -17.68 -25.21 6.41
C ASP A 649 -17.68 -26.15 5.20
N SER A 650 -18.03 -27.43 5.37
CA SER A 650 -18.09 -28.40 4.28
C SER A 650 -19.51 -28.93 4.15
N PRO A 651 -20.15 -28.77 2.97
CA PRO A 651 -21.57 -29.09 2.84
C PRO A 651 -21.86 -30.59 2.96
N PRO A 652 -23.09 -30.99 3.36
CA PRO A 652 -23.43 -32.39 3.60
C PRO A 652 -23.42 -33.17 2.29
N VAL A 653 -22.99 -34.43 2.33
CA VAL A 653 -22.81 -35.28 1.15
C VAL A 653 -23.79 -36.44 1.16
N ALA A 654 -24.75 -36.41 0.22
CA ALA A 654 -25.65 -37.54 -0.03
C ALA A 654 -24.86 -38.76 -0.56
N LEU A 655 -25.07 -39.92 0.05
CA LEU A 655 -24.41 -41.18 -0.29
C LEU A 655 -25.13 -41.85 -1.47
N PRO A 656 -24.43 -42.15 -2.59
CA PRO A 656 -25.09 -42.63 -3.81
C PRO A 656 -25.47 -44.12 -3.74
N GLY A 657 -26.67 -44.45 -4.23
CA GLY A 657 -27.09 -45.84 -4.50
C GLY A 657 -27.47 -46.66 -3.27
N VAL A 658 -27.88 -46.00 -2.18
CA VAL A 658 -28.28 -46.66 -0.92
C VAL A 658 -29.59 -47.44 -1.11
N LEU A 659 -29.60 -48.69 -0.63
CA LEU A 659 -30.65 -49.66 -0.89
C LEU A 659 -31.06 -50.41 0.39
N PHE A 660 -32.30 -50.25 0.81
CA PHE A 660 -32.92 -51.02 1.90
C PHE A 660 -33.87 -52.11 1.33
N ARG A 661 -34.27 -53.07 2.16
CA ARG A 661 -35.13 -54.21 1.76
C ARG A 661 -36.13 -54.55 2.85
N THR A 662 -37.38 -54.78 2.46
CA THR A 662 -38.47 -55.26 3.34
C THR A 662 -39.43 -56.16 2.55
N GLU A 663 -40.55 -56.56 3.17
CA GLU A 663 -41.62 -57.40 2.60
C GLU A 663 -42.96 -56.67 2.77
N GLU A 664 -43.95 -56.87 1.89
CA GLU A 664 -45.16 -56.01 1.84
C GLU A 664 -46.12 -56.15 3.04
N ASP A 665 -45.94 -57.18 3.88
CA ASP A 665 -46.63 -57.38 5.17
C ASP A 665 -45.71 -57.25 6.40
N SER A 666 -44.47 -56.75 6.23
CA SER A 666 -43.56 -56.52 7.36
C SER A 666 -43.84 -55.21 8.11
N PRO A 667 -43.43 -55.10 9.39
CA PRO A 667 -43.41 -53.82 10.10
C PRO A 667 -42.58 -52.75 9.37
N PRO A 668 -42.77 -51.45 9.69
CA PRO A 668 -42.01 -50.36 9.08
C PRO A 668 -40.50 -50.57 9.19
N ILE A 669 -39.78 -50.26 8.11
CA ILE A 669 -38.32 -50.26 8.10
C ILE A 669 -37.77 -48.90 8.50
N PHE A 670 -36.68 -48.89 9.25
CA PHE A 670 -36.02 -47.69 9.74
C PHE A 670 -34.69 -47.49 9.02
N CYS A 671 -34.58 -46.38 8.30
CA CYS A 671 -33.43 -45.99 7.48
C CYS A 671 -32.65 -44.88 8.22
N PRO A 672 -31.52 -45.19 8.89
CA PRO A 672 -30.77 -44.21 9.67
C PRO A 672 -30.04 -43.22 8.77
N LEU A 673 -30.03 -41.94 9.17
CA LEU A 673 -29.45 -40.83 8.40
C LEU A 673 -27.96 -41.06 8.04
N SER A 674 -27.19 -41.62 8.97
CA SER A 674 -25.78 -42.00 8.79
C SER A 674 -25.52 -43.10 7.72
N SER A 675 -26.57 -43.69 7.15
CA SER A 675 -26.47 -44.61 6.00
C SER A 675 -26.87 -43.98 4.67
N ILE A 676 -27.43 -42.77 4.66
CA ILE A 676 -27.83 -42.03 3.44
C ILE A 676 -27.09 -40.69 3.26
N VAL A 677 -26.57 -40.08 4.32
CA VAL A 677 -25.80 -38.84 4.29
C VAL A 677 -24.51 -39.01 5.12
N TYR A 678 -23.44 -38.38 4.66
CA TYR A 678 -22.23 -38.14 5.42
C TYR A 678 -21.92 -36.64 5.45
N ASP A 679 -21.57 -36.15 6.62
CA ASP A 679 -21.04 -34.81 6.84
C ASP A 679 -19.75 -34.94 7.67
N ARG A 680 -18.80 -34.01 7.51
CA ARG A 680 -17.49 -34.08 8.18
C ARG A 680 -17.47 -33.28 9.48
N GLU A 681 -18.28 -32.24 9.58
CA GLU A 681 -18.31 -31.26 10.67
C GLU A 681 -19.49 -31.54 11.60
N THR A 682 -20.67 -31.80 11.04
CA THR A 682 -21.95 -31.97 11.75
C THR A 682 -22.26 -33.46 11.93
N PRO A 683 -22.52 -33.97 13.15
CA PRO A 683 -22.88 -35.37 13.33
C PRO A 683 -24.29 -35.64 12.75
N PRO A 684 -24.58 -36.86 12.24
CA PRO A 684 -25.85 -37.16 11.57
C PRO A 684 -27.11 -36.92 12.42
N GLU A 685 -27.00 -36.96 13.74
CA GLU A 685 -28.07 -36.62 14.69
C GLU A 685 -28.35 -35.11 14.85
N GLU A 686 -27.49 -34.23 14.35
CA GLU A 686 -27.67 -32.76 14.36
C GLU A 686 -28.07 -32.22 12.96
N LEU A 687 -27.98 -33.04 11.92
CA LEU A 687 -28.48 -32.71 10.57
C LEU A 687 -30.02 -32.68 10.52
N THR A 688 -30.56 -31.65 9.89
CA THR A 688 -32.00 -31.55 9.58
C THR A 688 -32.31 -32.21 8.23
N LEU A 689 -33.41 -32.96 8.12
CA LEU A 689 -33.80 -33.65 6.89
C LEU A 689 -35.30 -33.46 6.58
N GLU A 690 -35.62 -33.15 5.33
CA GLU A 690 -36.98 -33.07 4.79
C GLU A 690 -37.16 -34.07 3.63
N ILE A 691 -38.32 -34.74 3.57
CA ILE A 691 -38.67 -35.67 2.49
C ILE A 691 -39.25 -34.89 1.32
N THR A 692 -38.55 -34.88 0.18
CA THR A 692 -38.95 -34.09 -0.99
C THR A 692 -39.92 -34.84 -1.91
N TYR A 693 -39.83 -36.17 -1.98
CA TYR A 693 -40.81 -37.01 -2.68
C TYR A 693 -40.76 -38.48 -2.25
N VAL A 694 -41.86 -39.19 -2.49
CA VAL A 694 -41.95 -40.66 -2.38
C VAL A 694 -42.63 -41.19 -3.65
N THR A 695 -42.05 -42.21 -4.28
CA THR A 695 -42.60 -42.79 -5.53
C THR A 695 -42.37 -44.30 -5.60
N PRO A 696 -43.36 -45.13 -5.97
CA PRO A 696 -44.75 -44.76 -6.27
C PRO A 696 -45.53 -44.32 -5.00
N PRO A 697 -46.67 -43.62 -5.16
CA PRO A 697 -47.57 -43.35 -4.04
C PRO A 697 -48.10 -44.65 -3.44
N GLY A 698 -48.01 -44.80 -2.13
CA GLY A 698 -48.45 -46.01 -1.41
C GLY A 698 -47.65 -46.34 -0.16
N ALA A 699 -46.44 -45.78 0.00
CA ALA A 699 -45.70 -45.86 1.26
C ALA A 699 -45.94 -44.62 2.13
N VAL A 700 -46.08 -44.81 3.44
CA VAL A 700 -45.97 -43.74 4.43
C VAL A 700 -44.49 -43.57 4.77
N VAL A 701 -44.00 -42.32 4.73
CA VAL A 701 -42.62 -41.98 5.07
C VAL A 701 -42.65 -40.84 6.09
N GLU A 702 -41.90 -40.99 7.17
CA GLU A 702 -41.86 -40.06 8.30
C GLU A 702 -40.42 -39.90 8.80
N VAL A 703 -40.03 -38.68 9.16
CA VAL A 703 -38.73 -38.39 9.78
C VAL A 703 -38.94 -38.31 11.29
N LEU A 704 -38.20 -39.13 12.04
CA LEU A 704 -38.31 -39.19 13.50
C LEU A 704 -37.36 -38.17 14.18
N ASP A 705 -37.64 -37.84 15.44
CA ASP A 705 -36.87 -36.91 16.29
C ASP A 705 -35.37 -37.23 16.42
N ASN A 706 -34.92 -38.41 15.97
CA ASN A 706 -33.53 -38.87 15.96
C ASN A 706 -32.92 -38.95 14.54
N GLY A 707 -33.48 -38.19 13.58
CA GLY A 707 -33.06 -38.15 12.17
C GLY A 707 -33.35 -39.42 11.37
N THR A 708 -33.92 -40.47 11.97
CA THR A 708 -34.17 -41.74 11.29
C THR A 708 -35.41 -41.64 10.41
N VAL A 709 -35.31 -42.02 9.14
CA VAL A 709 -36.45 -42.06 8.22
C VAL A 709 -37.17 -43.41 8.37
N MET A 710 -38.41 -43.39 8.84
CA MET A 710 -39.29 -44.56 8.86
C MET A 710 -40.00 -44.69 7.51
N VAL A 711 -40.01 -45.90 6.93
CA VAL A 711 -40.75 -46.23 5.69
C VAL A 711 -41.68 -47.40 5.95
N ALA A 712 -42.97 -47.19 5.75
CA ALA A 712 -44.03 -48.20 5.89
C ALA A 712 -44.77 -48.38 4.56
N PRO A 713 -44.55 -49.48 3.81
CA PRO A 713 -45.39 -49.85 2.67
C PRO A 713 -46.85 -50.04 3.09
N GLN A 714 -47.80 -49.77 2.20
CA GLN A 714 -49.17 -50.29 2.34
C GLN A 714 -49.21 -51.77 1.99
N THR A 715 -50.20 -52.48 2.54
CA THR A 715 -50.47 -53.89 2.28
C THR A 715 -50.57 -54.15 0.76
N ASN A 716 -49.92 -55.23 0.30
CA ASN A 716 -49.77 -55.61 -1.12
C ASN A 716 -49.02 -54.57 -2.02
N LEU A 717 -48.21 -53.66 -1.45
CA LEU A 717 -47.32 -52.77 -2.22
C LEU A 717 -45.92 -53.38 -2.43
N SER A 718 -45.77 -54.16 -3.50
CA SER A 718 -44.48 -54.74 -3.92
C SER A 718 -43.81 -53.97 -5.05
N GLY A 719 -42.47 -53.84 -4.99
CA GLY A 719 -41.67 -53.13 -6.00
C GLY A 719 -40.52 -52.32 -5.41
N GLU A 720 -40.05 -51.32 -6.15
CA GLU A 720 -39.12 -50.30 -5.66
C GLU A 720 -39.89 -49.06 -5.20
N ILE A 721 -39.74 -48.68 -3.94
CA ILE A 721 -40.07 -47.34 -3.44
C ILE A 721 -38.79 -46.51 -3.50
N ARG A 722 -38.84 -45.31 -4.05
CA ARG A 722 -37.77 -44.30 -3.96
C ARG A 722 -38.20 -43.17 -3.06
N VAL A 723 -37.29 -42.73 -2.20
CA VAL A 723 -37.48 -41.63 -1.26
C VAL A 723 -36.44 -40.57 -1.58
N GLY A 724 -36.90 -39.42 -2.07
CA GLY A 724 -36.09 -38.22 -2.24
C GLY A 724 -36.06 -37.41 -0.95
N TYR A 725 -34.92 -36.83 -0.63
CA TYR A 725 -34.72 -36.02 0.57
C TYR A 725 -33.83 -34.81 0.30
N ALA A 726 -33.99 -33.79 1.14
CA ALA A 726 -33.06 -32.67 1.30
C ALA A 726 -32.50 -32.71 2.73
N VAL A 727 -31.24 -32.35 2.90
CA VAL A 727 -30.52 -32.37 4.19
C VAL A 727 -29.71 -31.09 4.38
N SER A 728 -29.69 -30.57 5.61
CA SER A 728 -28.99 -29.32 5.99
C SER A 728 -28.37 -29.39 7.39
N ASP A 729 -27.16 -28.84 7.49
CA ASP A 729 -26.41 -28.51 8.71
C ASP A 729 -26.78 -27.11 9.29
N GLY A 730 -27.56 -26.30 8.56
CA GLY A 730 -27.89 -24.91 8.88
C GLY A 730 -27.09 -23.83 8.11
N LEU A 731 -26.08 -24.20 7.33
CA LEU A 731 -25.25 -23.33 6.47
C LEU A 731 -25.34 -23.73 4.98
N ALA A 732 -25.51 -25.01 4.70
CA ALA A 732 -25.62 -25.61 3.38
C ALA A 732 -26.81 -26.57 3.26
N GLU A 733 -27.14 -26.92 2.02
CA GLU A 733 -28.22 -27.84 1.67
C GLU A 733 -27.74 -28.77 0.55
N THR A 734 -28.04 -30.06 0.68
CA THR A 734 -27.80 -31.09 -0.35
C THR A 734 -29.05 -31.94 -0.51
N THR A 735 -29.30 -32.44 -1.73
CA THR A 735 -30.40 -33.36 -2.03
C THR A 735 -29.89 -34.74 -2.43
N GLY A 736 -30.63 -35.79 -2.08
CA GLY A 736 -30.34 -37.17 -2.47
C GLY A 736 -31.60 -38.02 -2.65
N GLU A 737 -31.40 -39.29 -3.08
CA GLU A 737 -32.45 -40.31 -3.08
C GLU A 737 -31.91 -41.63 -2.50
N PHE A 738 -32.80 -42.43 -1.91
CA PHE A 738 -32.52 -43.83 -1.58
C PHE A 738 -33.70 -44.73 -2.00
N SER A 739 -33.42 -46.01 -2.24
CA SER A 739 -34.43 -47.01 -2.64
C SER A 739 -34.74 -47.99 -1.51
N VAL A 740 -36.00 -48.39 -1.39
CA VAL A 740 -36.47 -49.50 -0.56
C VAL A 740 -37.13 -50.54 -1.48
N ILE A 741 -36.58 -51.75 -1.54
CA ILE A 741 -37.18 -52.86 -2.28
C ILE A 741 -38.15 -53.59 -1.37
N VAL A 742 -39.42 -53.63 -1.75
CA VAL A 742 -40.47 -54.40 -1.07
C VAL A 742 -40.70 -55.70 -1.83
N SER A 743 -40.43 -56.81 -1.15
CA SER A 743 -40.58 -58.17 -1.67
C SER A 743 -42.02 -58.66 -1.50
N ARG A 744 -42.46 -59.56 -2.38
CA ARG A 744 -43.83 -60.10 -2.35
C ARG A 744 -44.06 -61.12 -1.25
N VAL A 745 -45.28 -61.11 -0.72
CA VAL A 745 -45.87 -62.15 0.14
C VAL A 745 -47.00 -62.83 -0.66
N ASN A 746 -47.47 -64.00 -0.22
CA ASN A 746 -48.46 -64.82 -0.96
C ASN A 746 -49.83 -64.68 -0.31
N ASP A 747 -50.84 -64.22 -1.07
CA ASP A 747 -52.21 -64.03 -0.59
C ASP A 747 -53.11 -65.24 -0.97
N PRO A 748 -54.32 -65.41 -0.41
CA PRO A 748 -55.25 -66.47 -0.81
C PRO A 748 -56.05 -66.16 -2.10
N PRO A 749 -56.23 -67.14 -3.02
CA PRO A 749 -56.95 -66.93 -4.28
C PRO A 749 -58.44 -66.56 -4.08
N ARG A 750 -58.99 -65.70 -4.94
CA ARG A 750 -60.32 -65.08 -4.81
C ARG A 750 -61.24 -65.35 -6.01
N ILE A 751 -62.40 -65.99 -5.79
CA ILE A 751 -63.42 -66.27 -6.82
C ILE A 751 -64.26 -65.01 -7.11
N LEU A 752 -64.39 -64.62 -8.38
CA LEU A 752 -65.01 -63.34 -8.79
C LEU A 752 -66.43 -63.44 -9.36
N ASN A 753 -66.78 -64.52 -10.07
CA ASN A 753 -67.96 -64.55 -10.96
C ASN A 753 -69.11 -65.49 -10.50
N LEU A 754 -69.07 -65.96 -9.26
CA LEU A 754 -70.06 -66.89 -8.70
C LEU A 754 -71.32 -66.14 -8.23
N LYS A 755 -72.51 -66.57 -8.69
CA LYS A 755 -73.80 -66.05 -8.20
C LYS A 755 -74.30 -66.86 -7.01
N GLU A 756 -75.14 -66.27 -6.16
CA GLU A 756 -75.77 -66.96 -5.03
C GLU A 756 -76.71 -68.11 -5.45
N THR A 757 -77.36 -68.00 -6.63
CA THR A 757 -78.34 -69.00 -7.11
C THR A 757 -78.43 -69.06 -8.64
N TYR A 758 -78.65 -70.26 -9.18
CA TYR A 758 -78.91 -70.57 -10.59
C TYR A 758 -80.19 -71.42 -10.73
N LEU A 759 -81.02 -71.10 -11.73
CA LEU A 759 -82.25 -71.83 -12.07
C LEU A 759 -82.02 -72.63 -13.36
N LEU A 760 -82.25 -73.95 -13.34
CA LEU A 760 -81.94 -74.87 -14.46
C LEU A 760 -83.19 -75.68 -14.87
N PRO A 761 -83.68 -75.61 -16.12
CA PRO A 761 -84.71 -76.54 -16.59
C PRO A 761 -84.15 -77.96 -16.74
N GLY A 762 -84.95 -78.98 -16.40
CA GLY A 762 -84.57 -80.38 -16.59
C GLY A 762 -84.21 -80.69 -18.05
N GLY A 763 -83.17 -81.52 -18.26
CA GLY A 763 -82.71 -81.96 -19.58
C GLY A 763 -81.87 -80.96 -20.37
N SER A 764 -81.56 -79.78 -19.83
CA SER A 764 -80.75 -78.75 -20.53
C SER A 764 -79.31 -78.68 -20.01
N LEU A 765 -78.33 -78.45 -20.89
CA LEU A 765 -76.93 -78.27 -20.50
C LEU A 765 -76.72 -76.94 -19.75
N PHE A 766 -76.12 -77.02 -18.56
CA PHE A 766 -75.56 -75.89 -17.84
C PHE A 766 -74.03 -75.87 -17.97
N THR A 767 -73.44 -74.68 -18.08
CA THR A 767 -71.99 -74.48 -18.11
C THR A 767 -71.60 -73.15 -17.46
N LEU A 768 -70.59 -73.18 -16.58
CA LEU A 768 -70.00 -72.02 -15.91
C LEU A 768 -68.50 -72.24 -15.74
N ALA A 769 -67.66 -71.39 -16.34
CA ALA A 769 -66.24 -71.32 -16.02
C ALA A 769 -66.04 -70.33 -14.86
N LEU A 770 -65.36 -70.77 -13.80
CA LEU A 770 -65.02 -69.90 -12.68
C LEU A 770 -63.91 -68.91 -13.08
N GLN A 771 -64.05 -67.66 -12.66
CA GLN A 771 -63.00 -66.65 -12.74
C GLN A 771 -62.41 -66.45 -11.35
N VAL A 772 -61.09 -66.57 -11.26
CA VAL A 772 -60.31 -66.42 -10.02
C VAL A 772 -59.21 -65.40 -10.24
N GLU A 773 -58.99 -64.61 -9.22
CA GLU A 773 -57.88 -63.66 -9.09
C GLU A 773 -56.93 -64.22 -8.02
N ASP A 774 -55.66 -64.33 -8.34
CA ASP A 774 -54.64 -65.00 -7.53
C ASP A 774 -53.27 -64.37 -7.86
N ASP A 775 -52.44 -64.16 -6.84
CA ASP A 775 -51.04 -63.73 -6.99
C ASP A 775 -50.03 -64.80 -6.52
N GLY A 776 -50.53 -65.91 -5.97
CA GLY A 776 -49.76 -67.09 -5.63
C GLY A 776 -49.22 -67.88 -6.85
N PRO A 777 -48.37 -68.88 -6.62
CA PRO A 777 -47.81 -69.69 -7.68
C PRO A 777 -48.86 -70.68 -8.24
N PRO A 778 -48.90 -70.90 -9.57
CA PRO A 778 -49.77 -71.90 -10.17
C PRO A 778 -49.32 -73.34 -9.84
N PRO A 779 -50.22 -74.36 -9.92
CA PRO A 779 -51.58 -74.29 -10.46
C PRO A 779 -52.66 -73.97 -9.41
N LEU A 780 -53.70 -73.27 -9.85
CA LEU A 780 -54.98 -73.24 -9.14
C LEU A 780 -55.63 -74.63 -9.18
N THR A 781 -56.20 -75.07 -8.07
CA THR A 781 -56.96 -76.32 -7.96
C THR A 781 -58.37 -76.06 -7.44
N PHE A 782 -59.36 -76.62 -8.14
CA PHE A 782 -60.78 -76.40 -7.89
C PHE A 782 -61.47 -77.64 -7.32
N SER A 783 -62.36 -77.45 -6.35
CA SER A 783 -63.21 -78.51 -5.81
C SER A 783 -64.62 -78.02 -5.48
N ILE A 784 -65.59 -78.92 -5.51
CA ILE A 784 -67.01 -78.64 -5.26
C ILE A 784 -67.62 -79.71 -4.34
N SER A 785 -68.46 -79.29 -3.40
CA SER A 785 -69.10 -80.16 -2.42
C SER A 785 -70.57 -79.79 -2.20
N PRO A 786 -71.52 -80.75 -2.28
CA PRO A 786 -71.31 -82.18 -2.54
C PRO A 786 -71.05 -82.46 -4.02
N SER A 787 -70.18 -83.42 -4.32
CA SER A 787 -69.57 -83.66 -5.65
C SER A 787 -70.47 -84.29 -6.72
N PHE A 788 -71.80 -84.25 -6.56
CA PHE A 788 -72.75 -84.75 -7.58
C PHE A 788 -72.94 -83.76 -8.75
N ILE A 789 -72.55 -82.49 -8.56
CA ILE A 789 -72.30 -81.54 -9.64
C ILE A 789 -70.80 -81.61 -9.94
N PRO A 790 -70.38 -81.88 -11.20
CA PRO A 790 -68.97 -81.90 -11.55
C PRO A 790 -68.40 -80.48 -11.66
N VAL A 791 -67.17 -80.31 -11.18
CA VAL A 791 -66.26 -79.22 -11.56
C VAL A 791 -64.98 -79.85 -12.10
N ASP A 792 -64.42 -79.28 -13.15
CA ASP A 792 -63.09 -79.60 -13.62
C ASP A 792 -62.04 -78.98 -12.67
N SER A 793 -61.14 -79.81 -12.14
CA SER A 793 -60.24 -79.42 -11.04
C SER A 793 -59.09 -78.51 -11.45
N GLU A 794 -58.82 -78.36 -12.76
CA GLU A 794 -57.71 -77.57 -13.30
C GLU A 794 -58.20 -76.27 -13.96
N SER A 795 -59.34 -76.32 -14.65
CA SER A 795 -59.94 -75.18 -15.38
C SER A 795 -61.11 -74.50 -14.66
N GLY A 796 -61.57 -75.03 -13.53
CA GLY A 796 -62.70 -74.47 -12.78
C GLY A 796 -64.04 -74.53 -13.54
N LEU A 797 -64.16 -75.41 -14.53
CA LEU A 797 -65.34 -75.53 -15.39
C LEU A 797 -66.41 -76.43 -14.75
N ILE A 798 -67.53 -75.85 -14.34
CA ILE A 798 -68.74 -76.58 -13.96
C ILE A 798 -69.56 -76.82 -15.24
N SER A 799 -69.82 -78.07 -15.61
CA SER A 799 -70.62 -78.37 -16.81
C SER A 799 -71.37 -79.69 -16.69
N PHE A 800 -72.71 -79.66 -16.76
CA PHE A 800 -73.57 -80.84 -16.64
C PHE A 800 -74.98 -80.64 -17.20
N VAL A 801 -75.68 -81.73 -17.49
CA VAL A 801 -77.11 -81.76 -17.81
C VAL A 801 -77.87 -82.31 -16.60
N PRO A 802 -78.79 -81.56 -15.96
CA PRO A 802 -79.62 -82.09 -14.89
C PRO A 802 -80.68 -83.04 -15.45
N TYR A 803 -80.74 -84.27 -14.94
CA TYR A 803 -81.79 -85.22 -15.28
C TYR A 803 -83.13 -84.86 -14.61
N GLU A 804 -84.27 -85.33 -15.14
CA GLU A 804 -85.61 -85.00 -14.61
C GLU A 804 -85.80 -85.43 -13.13
N ASN A 805 -85.12 -86.50 -12.71
CA ASN A 805 -85.11 -86.97 -11.32
C ASN A 805 -84.16 -86.19 -10.39
N MET A 806 -83.48 -85.15 -10.88
CA MET A 806 -82.70 -84.18 -10.09
C MET A 806 -83.54 -82.93 -9.75
N SER A 807 -84.87 -83.01 -9.82
CA SER A 807 -85.76 -81.92 -9.43
C SER A 807 -85.66 -81.64 -7.92
N GLY A 808 -85.27 -80.42 -7.56
CA GLY A 808 -84.95 -80.05 -6.17
C GLY A 808 -84.19 -78.73 -6.05
N ILE A 809 -83.67 -78.47 -4.84
CA ILE A 809 -82.82 -77.32 -4.50
C ILE A 809 -81.54 -77.88 -3.86
N TYR A 810 -80.37 -77.46 -4.36
CA TYR A 810 -79.08 -77.96 -3.89
C TYR A 810 -78.11 -76.80 -3.64
N ARG A 811 -77.63 -76.67 -2.40
CA ARG A 811 -76.56 -75.74 -2.05
C ARG A 811 -75.21 -76.45 -2.12
N VAL A 812 -74.22 -75.81 -2.73
CA VAL A 812 -72.85 -76.31 -2.85
C VAL A 812 -71.85 -75.29 -2.31
N ASN A 813 -70.71 -75.78 -1.82
CA ASN A 813 -69.50 -75.01 -1.59
C ASN A 813 -68.52 -75.26 -2.75
N ILE A 814 -67.85 -74.21 -3.22
CA ILE A 814 -66.75 -74.27 -4.18
C ILE A 814 -65.51 -73.75 -3.45
N THR A 815 -64.43 -74.52 -3.46
CA THR A 815 -63.14 -74.15 -2.86
C THR A 815 -62.09 -74.07 -3.96
N VAL A 816 -61.29 -73.01 -3.95
CA VAL A 816 -60.10 -72.87 -4.79
C VAL A 816 -58.85 -72.75 -3.90
N THR A 817 -57.77 -73.43 -4.29
CA THR A 817 -56.48 -73.46 -3.61
C THR A 817 -55.36 -73.17 -4.61
N ASP A 818 -54.38 -72.34 -4.25
CA ASP A 818 -53.21 -72.04 -5.08
C ASP A 818 -52.12 -73.13 -4.97
N GLY A 819 -50.99 -72.93 -5.65
CA GLY A 819 -49.80 -73.78 -5.52
C GLY A 819 -49.00 -73.54 -4.24
N GLY A 820 -49.24 -72.45 -3.51
CA GLY A 820 -48.68 -72.16 -2.19
C GLY A 820 -49.38 -72.93 -1.04
N GLY A 821 -50.62 -73.35 -1.25
CA GLY A 821 -51.47 -74.05 -0.28
C GLY A 821 -52.47 -73.15 0.47
N LEU A 822 -52.57 -71.88 0.10
CA LEU A 822 -53.62 -70.96 0.56
C LEU A 822 -54.92 -71.19 -0.23
N SER A 823 -56.07 -70.97 0.40
CA SER A 823 -57.36 -71.30 -0.21
C SER A 823 -58.50 -70.39 0.26
N SER A 824 -59.51 -70.24 -0.60
CA SER A 824 -60.78 -69.60 -0.26
C SER A 824 -61.97 -70.47 -0.66
N SER A 825 -63.16 -70.13 -0.16
CA SER A 825 -64.39 -70.88 -0.42
C SER A 825 -65.59 -69.96 -0.60
N ALA A 826 -66.47 -70.28 -1.56
CA ALA A 826 -67.69 -69.55 -1.86
C ALA A 826 -68.87 -70.50 -2.12
N TYR A 827 -70.07 -70.10 -1.72
CA TYR A 827 -71.27 -70.94 -1.81
C TYR A 827 -72.22 -70.50 -2.93
N THR A 828 -72.88 -71.45 -3.59
CA THR A 828 -73.97 -71.20 -4.54
C THR A 828 -75.10 -72.24 -4.41
N THR A 829 -76.22 -72.01 -5.11
CA THR A 829 -77.43 -72.84 -5.04
C THR A 829 -77.98 -73.13 -6.45
N PHE A 830 -78.37 -74.37 -6.72
CA PHE A 830 -78.98 -74.81 -7.99
C PHE A 830 -80.42 -75.29 -7.76
N ILE A 831 -81.35 -74.96 -8.68
CA ILE A 831 -82.80 -75.30 -8.59
C ILE A 831 -83.31 -75.85 -9.92
N ILE A 832 -84.10 -76.95 -9.92
CA ILE A 832 -84.50 -77.70 -11.14
C ILE A 832 -86.02 -77.99 -11.23
N SER A 833 -86.66 -77.79 -12.41
CA SER A 833 -88.13 -77.87 -12.62
C SER A 833 -88.61 -78.25 -14.06
N THR A 834 -89.94 -78.49 -14.24
CA THR A 834 -90.66 -78.90 -15.49
C THR A 834 -92.14 -78.41 -15.55
N GLU A 835 -92.76 -78.19 -16.74
CA GLU A 835 -94.19 -77.76 -16.94
C GLU A 835 -94.84 -78.18 -18.30
N GLU A 836 -96.18 -78.16 -18.42
CA GLU A 836 -96.95 -78.53 -19.66
C GLU A 836 -98.25 -77.72 -19.97
N SER A 837 -98.41 -77.36 -21.27
CA SER A 837 -99.65 -77.27 -22.10
C SER A 837 -100.87 -76.35 -21.80
N ARG A 838 -101.49 -75.84 -22.89
CA ARG A 838 -102.77 -75.08 -22.95
C ARG A 838 -103.70 -75.66 -24.05
N LEU A 839 -105.01 -75.38 -23.98
CA LEU A 839 -105.99 -75.73 -25.04
C LEU A 839 -105.72 -74.91 -26.32
N ARG A 840 -105.77 -75.55 -27.50
CA ARG A 840 -105.63 -74.91 -28.83
C ARG A 840 -106.09 -75.80 -29.98
N ILE A 841 -106.59 -75.23 -31.08
CA ILE A 841 -106.77 -75.92 -32.37
C ILE A 841 -105.38 -76.27 -32.95
N ASP A 842 -105.30 -77.30 -33.78
CA ASP A 842 -104.09 -77.69 -34.51
C ASP A 842 -103.46 -76.49 -35.25
N PRO A 843 -102.22 -76.07 -34.89
CA PRO A 843 -101.58 -74.92 -35.51
C PRO A 843 -101.36 -75.06 -37.03
N SER A 844 -101.34 -76.29 -37.56
CA SER A 844 -101.17 -76.59 -38.98
C SER A 844 -102.47 -76.51 -39.81
N LEU A 845 -103.64 -76.48 -39.17
CA LEU A 845 -104.93 -76.31 -39.84
C LEU A 845 -105.12 -74.85 -40.27
N VAL A 846 -104.51 -74.48 -41.41
CA VAL A 846 -104.59 -73.11 -41.99
C VAL A 846 -105.31 -73.13 -43.34
N LYS A 847 -105.30 -74.27 -44.04
CA LYS A 847 -105.86 -74.45 -45.38
C LYS A 847 -106.50 -75.83 -45.51
N LEU A 848 -107.71 -75.89 -46.07
CA LEU A 848 -108.40 -77.13 -46.42
C LEU A 848 -108.58 -77.20 -47.94
N ARG A 849 -107.95 -78.19 -48.59
CA ARG A 849 -108.07 -78.39 -50.04
C ARG A 849 -109.16 -79.43 -50.33
N ALA A 850 -110.19 -79.01 -51.06
CA ALA A 850 -111.26 -79.85 -51.58
C ALA A 850 -111.19 -79.92 -53.12
N GLU A 851 -111.99 -80.78 -53.74
CA GLU A 851 -112.06 -80.90 -55.21
C GLU A 851 -113.51 -81.03 -55.65
N VAL A 852 -113.89 -80.31 -56.71
CA VAL A 852 -115.27 -80.28 -57.24
C VAL A 852 -115.79 -81.69 -57.48
N GLY A 853 -116.96 -82.00 -56.93
CA GLY A 853 -117.66 -83.27 -57.09
C GLY A 853 -117.12 -84.44 -56.26
N LYS A 854 -116.06 -84.26 -55.46
CA LYS A 854 -115.59 -85.27 -54.49
C LYS A 854 -116.11 -84.94 -53.10
N ARG A 855 -116.55 -85.97 -52.35
CA ARG A 855 -116.95 -85.82 -50.95
C ARG A 855 -115.72 -85.61 -50.06
N THR A 856 -115.48 -84.38 -49.65
CA THR A 856 -114.46 -84.01 -48.68
C THR A 856 -114.96 -84.34 -47.27
N VAL A 857 -114.08 -84.92 -46.46
CA VAL A 857 -114.30 -85.19 -45.04
C VAL A 857 -113.06 -84.72 -44.30
N TYR A 858 -113.23 -83.92 -43.25
CA TYR A 858 -112.11 -83.45 -42.42
C TYR A 858 -112.49 -83.42 -40.95
N GLN A 859 -111.57 -83.84 -40.09
CA GLN A 859 -111.72 -83.87 -38.64
C GLN A 859 -110.86 -82.78 -38.02
N VAL A 860 -111.48 -81.76 -37.41
CA VAL A 860 -110.76 -80.73 -36.67
C VAL A 860 -110.02 -81.38 -35.50
N LYS A 861 -108.74 -81.04 -35.35
CA LYS A 861 -107.87 -81.52 -34.27
C LYS A 861 -107.65 -80.42 -33.25
N VAL A 862 -107.67 -80.80 -31.97
CA VAL A 862 -107.49 -79.92 -30.81
C VAL A 862 -106.47 -80.53 -29.86
N PHE A 863 -105.57 -79.70 -29.34
CA PHE A 863 -104.48 -80.04 -28.42
C PHE A 863 -104.64 -79.37 -27.06
N GLY A 864 -103.80 -79.77 -26.09
CA GLY A 864 -103.95 -79.44 -24.67
C GLY A 864 -104.67 -80.54 -23.89
N ALA A 865 -104.61 -80.48 -22.56
CA ALA A 865 -105.15 -81.52 -21.68
C ALA A 865 -106.67 -81.45 -21.43
N ARG A 866 -107.31 -80.28 -21.63
CA ARG A 866 -108.70 -79.99 -21.23
C ARG A 866 -109.71 -80.22 -22.36
N ARG A 867 -109.86 -81.46 -22.83
CA ARG A 867 -110.70 -81.82 -24.01
C ARG A 867 -112.07 -82.43 -23.67
N ALA A 868 -112.57 -82.27 -22.44
CA ALA A 868 -113.94 -82.65 -22.11
C ALA A 868 -114.93 -81.62 -22.70
N ASN A 869 -116.13 -82.08 -23.08
CA ASN A 869 -117.27 -81.24 -23.47
C ASN A 869 -116.96 -80.12 -24.47
N LEU A 870 -116.12 -80.41 -25.47
CA LEU A 870 -115.83 -79.47 -26.55
C LEU A 870 -117.08 -79.25 -27.42
N THR A 871 -117.38 -77.98 -27.69
CA THR A 871 -118.36 -77.53 -28.67
C THR A 871 -117.63 -76.87 -29.84
N PHE A 872 -118.03 -77.20 -31.07
CA PHE A 872 -117.46 -76.66 -32.31
C PHE A 872 -118.49 -75.83 -33.06
N SER A 873 -118.05 -74.81 -33.80
CA SER A 873 -118.89 -74.03 -34.70
C SER A 873 -118.06 -73.41 -35.83
N ASP A 874 -118.72 -73.10 -36.94
CA ASP A 874 -118.15 -72.35 -38.07
C ASP A 874 -119.03 -71.15 -38.47
N ASP A 875 -118.63 -70.40 -39.50
CA ASP A 875 -119.27 -69.17 -39.98
C ASP A 875 -119.70 -69.21 -41.47
N THR A 876 -119.92 -70.40 -42.07
CA THR A 876 -120.11 -70.53 -43.53
C THR A 876 -121.35 -71.31 -43.99
N ASP A 877 -121.97 -70.86 -45.09
CA ASP A 877 -123.00 -71.63 -45.81
C ASP A 877 -122.41 -72.76 -46.70
N LEU A 878 -121.08 -72.93 -46.73
CA LEU A 878 -120.39 -73.91 -47.59
C LEU A 878 -120.54 -75.36 -47.08
N PHE A 879 -120.61 -75.52 -45.76
CA PHE A 879 -120.82 -76.77 -45.03
C PHE A 879 -121.18 -76.44 -43.57
N ASP A 880 -121.89 -77.35 -42.88
CA ASP A 880 -121.98 -77.32 -41.42
C ASP A 880 -120.84 -78.17 -40.79
N ILE A 881 -120.21 -77.70 -39.71
CA ILE A 881 -119.43 -78.54 -38.80
C ILE A 881 -120.33 -79.25 -37.78
N ASP A 882 -120.09 -80.54 -37.50
CA ASP A 882 -120.79 -81.21 -36.40
C ASP A 882 -120.33 -80.62 -35.05
N PRO A 883 -121.25 -80.04 -34.24
CA PRO A 883 -120.87 -79.20 -33.11
C PRO A 883 -120.36 -80.00 -31.89
N LYS A 884 -120.36 -81.33 -31.91
CA LYS A 884 -119.88 -82.19 -30.81
C LYS A 884 -118.61 -82.96 -31.14
N SER A 885 -118.38 -83.25 -32.41
CA SER A 885 -117.23 -84.00 -32.89
C SER A 885 -116.21 -83.14 -33.65
N GLY A 886 -116.58 -81.98 -34.17
CA GLY A 886 -115.69 -81.15 -34.99
C GLY A 886 -115.42 -81.75 -36.38
N LEU A 887 -116.36 -82.55 -36.89
CA LEU A 887 -116.26 -83.19 -38.21
C LEU A 887 -116.95 -82.34 -39.28
N ILE A 888 -116.22 -82.01 -40.35
CA ILE A 888 -116.70 -81.32 -41.55
C ILE A 888 -116.92 -82.35 -42.66
N VAL A 889 -118.09 -82.32 -43.31
CA VAL A 889 -118.47 -83.26 -44.38
C VAL A 889 -119.26 -82.54 -45.47
N PHE A 890 -118.70 -82.39 -46.67
CA PHE A 890 -119.41 -81.80 -47.81
C PHE A 890 -118.86 -82.28 -49.16
N THR A 891 -119.62 -82.04 -50.23
CA THR A 891 -119.22 -82.34 -51.61
C THR A 891 -119.32 -81.04 -52.41
N PRO A 892 -118.22 -80.35 -52.73
CA PRO A 892 -118.29 -79.04 -53.39
C PRO A 892 -118.92 -79.17 -54.78
N THR A 893 -119.94 -78.37 -55.08
CA THR A 893 -120.48 -78.26 -56.43
C THR A 893 -119.54 -77.46 -57.33
N LYS A 894 -119.83 -77.39 -58.63
CA LYS A 894 -118.95 -76.69 -59.59
C LYS A 894 -119.04 -75.17 -59.46
N GLU A 895 -120.18 -74.70 -58.98
CA GLU A 895 -120.52 -73.33 -58.66
C GLU A 895 -119.78 -72.86 -57.39
N GLN A 896 -119.39 -73.81 -56.52
CA GLN A 896 -118.57 -73.58 -55.33
C GLN A 896 -117.04 -73.65 -55.62
N LYS A 897 -116.58 -73.76 -56.87
CA LYS A 897 -115.13 -73.71 -57.18
C LYS A 897 -114.57 -72.32 -56.85
N GLY A 898 -113.60 -72.25 -55.94
CA GLY A 898 -112.90 -71.01 -55.62
C GLY A 898 -112.10 -71.09 -54.32
N LEU A 899 -111.93 -69.92 -53.72
CA LEU A 899 -111.35 -69.69 -52.40
C LEU A 899 -112.43 -69.15 -51.48
N HIS A 900 -112.66 -69.84 -50.36
CA HIS A 900 -113.59 -69.45 -49.31
C HIS A 900 -112.81 -69.34 -48.00
N TRP A 901 -113.02 -68.29 -47.23
CA TRP A 901 -112.44 -68.16 -45.89
C TRP A 901 -113.51 -68.51 -44.86
N VAL A 902 -113.15 -69.36 -43.89
CA VAL A 902 -114.06 -69.92 -42.88
C VAL A 902 -113.38 -69.86 -41.52
N THR A 903 -114.04 -69.31 -40.51
CA THR A 903 -113.58 -69.34 -39.11
C THR A 903 -114.15 -70.56 -38.41
N ILE A 904 -113.29 -71.38 -37.81
CA ILE A 904 -113.70 -72.47 -36.92
C ILE A 904 -113.38 -72.08 -35.47
N GLU A 905 -114.36 -72.14 -34.59
CA GLU A 905 -114.16 -72.04 -33.13
C GLU A 905 -114.29 -73.43 -32.48
N VAL A 906 -113.47 -73.65 -31.45
CA VAL A 906 -113.73 -74.68 -30.43
C VAL A 906 -113.75 -74.05 -29.04
N ARG A 907 -114.73 -74.43 -28.23
CA ARG A 907 -114.93 -73.93 -26.86
C ARG A 907 -115.21 -75.08 -25.90
N ASN A 908 -114.69 -75.02 -24.67
CA ASN A 908 -115.06 -75.95 -23.59
C ASN A 908 -116.12 -75.34 -22.65
N ASP A 909 -116.73 -76.19 -21.82
CA ASP A 909 -117.75 -75.82 -20.84
C ASP A 909 -117.25 -74.91 -19.70
N LEU A 910 -115.91 -74.77 -19.55
CA LEU A 910 -115.25 -73.81 -18.66
C LEU A 910 -115.02 -72.43 -19.32
N GLY A 911 -115.41 -72.25 -20.59
CA GLY A 911 -115.32 -70.99 -21.31
C GLY A 911 -113.97 -70.71 -21.98
N GLU A 912 -112.98 -71.60 -21.88
CA GLU A 912 -111.77 -71.53 -22.71
C GLU A 912 -112.16 -71.80 -24.17
N SER A 913 -111.71 -70.94 -25.08
CA SER A 913 -111.96 -71.06 -26.52
C SER A 913 -110.72 -70.74 -27.33
N ASP A 914 -110.58 -71.41 -28.47
CA ASP A 914 -109.63 -71.06 -29.53
C ASP A 914 -110.38 -70.98 -30.87
N SER A 915 -110.02 -69.99 -31.69
CA SER A 915 -110.78 -69.59 -32.88
C SER A 915 -109.82 -69.32 -34.04
N ARG A 916 -110.08 -69.92 -35.20
CA ARG A 916 -109.09 -70.06 -36.27
C ARG A 916 -109.71 -69.89 -37.64
N LEU A 917 -109.31 -68.81 -38.32
CA LEU A 917 -109.62 -68.56 -39.72
C LEU A 917 -108.80 -69.50 -40.61
N ILE A 918 -109.46 -70.21 -41.53
CA ILE A 918 -108.85 -71.12 -42.50
C ILE A 918 -109.29 -70.83 -43.93
N LEU A 919 -108.45 -71.19 -44.90
CA LEU A 919 -108.75 -71.09 -46.32
C LEU A 919 -109.24 -72.42 -46.88
N VAL A 920 -110.54 -72.50 -47.21
CA VAL A 920 -111.16 -73.64 -47.89
C VAL A 920 -111.08 -73.41 -49.40
N GLU A 921 -110.45 -74.33 -50.11
CA GLU A 921 -109.88 -74.09 -51.43
C GLU A 921 -110.14 -75.26 -52.41
N VAL A 922 -110.42 -74.98 -53.70
CA VAL A 922 -110.79 -75.97 -54.74
C VAL A 922 -109.99 -75.83 -56.10
N VAL A 923 -108.71 -76.32 -56.25
CA VAL A 923 -107.58 -75.66 -57.08
C VAL A 923 -106.23 -76.40 -57.61
N GLU A 924 -105.01 -75.68 -57.62
CA GLU A 924 -103.56 -75.71 -58.16
C GLU A 924 -102.34 -75.26 -57.13
N ALA A 925 -101.00 -74.86 -57.43
CA ALA A 925 -99.77 -74.60 -56.46
C ALA A 925 -98.33 -73.83 -56.84
N GLU A 926 -97.18 -73.84 -56.01
CA GLU A 926 -95.61 -73.46 -56.05
C GLU A 926 -94.91 -71.99 -55.90
N GLU A 927 -93.58 -71.49 -55.68
CA GLU A 927 -92.08 -71.66 -55.17
C GLU A 927 -91.13 -70.29 -55.34
N LYS A 928 -89.81 -69.82 -55.07
CA LYS A 928 -88.39 -69.88 -54.35
C LYS A 928 -87.40 -68.59 -54.67
N GLU A 929 -86.08 -68.14 -54.35
CA GLU A 929 -84.81 -68.05 -53.41
C GLU A 929 -83.73 -66.87 -53.89
N ARG A 930 -82.45 -66.35 -53.52
CA ARG A 930 -81.18 -66.43 -52.58
C ARG A 930 -79.92 -65.35 -52.68
N ASP A 931 -78.95 -65.16 -51.67
CA ASP A 931 -77.43 -64.70 -51.47
C ASP A 931 -76.70 -63.26 -51.85
N LEU A 932 -75.44 -62.64 -51.58
CA LEU A 932 -74.00 -62.70 -50.90
C LEU A 932 -73.07 -61.32 -50.72
N ALA A 933 -71.71 -61.19 -50.34
CA ALA A 933 -70.83 -59.92 -49.94
C ALA A 933 -69.17 -59.75 -50.03
N LEU A 934 -68.40 -58.63 -49.60
CA LEU A 934 -66.84 -58.27 -49.66
C LEU A 934 -66.15 -57.19 -48.60
N ILE A 935 -64.92 -56.46 -48.45
CA ILE A 935 -63.63 -55.82 -49.13
C ILE A 935 -62.33 -55.28 -48.21
N LEU A 936 -61.30 -54.36 -48.58
CA LEU A 936 -59.89 -54.02 -47.90
C LEU A 936 -59.10 -52.54 -47.91
N LEU A 937 -57.69 -52.33 -47.86
CA LEU A 937 -56.79 -51.19 -47.21
C LEU A 937 -55.31 -50.70 -47.79
N ALA A 938 -54.58 -49.52 -47.47
CA ALA A 938 -53.10 -49.04 -47.83
C ALA A 938 -52.30 -47.72 -47.19
N PRO A 939 -50.91 -47.39 -47.34
CA PRO A 939 -50.02 -46.27 -46.66
C PRO A 939 -48.69 -45.49 -47.30
N ILE A 940 -47.87 -44.58 -46.58
CA ILE A 940 -46.45 -43.86 -46.74
C ILE A 940 -46.22 -42.36 -47.30
N ALA A 941 -45.27 -41.49 -46.77
CA ALA A 941 -44.83 -40.17 -47.41
C ALA A 941 -43.49 -39.36 -47.11
N VAL A 942 -43.11 -38.95 -45.88
CA VAL A 942 -42.44 -37.63 -45.59
C VAL A 942 -40.89 -37.48 -45.78
N LEU A 943 -40.11 -38.53 -46.02
CA LEU A 943 -38.65 -38.57 -45.78
C LEU A 943 -37.71 -37.70 -46.68
N ALA A 944 -38.21 -36.89 -47.62
CA ALA A 944 -37.41 -36.42 -48.76
C ALA A 944 -36.89 -34.96 -48.72
N ALA A 945 -37.45 -34.08 -47.89
CA ALA A 945 -37.34 -32.62 -48.14
C ALA A 945 -36.08 -31.91 -47.58
N ILE A 946 -35.53 -32.36 -46.45
CA ILE A 946 -34.57 -31.55 -45.66
C ILE A 946 -33.12 -31.64 -46.18
N LEU A 947 -32.78 -32.69 -46.93
CA LEU A 947 -31.39 -33.03 -47.30
C LEU A 947 -30.73 -32.06 -48.33
N LEU A 948 -31.46 -31.09 -48.87
CA LEU A 948 -31.04 -30.34 -50.07
C LEU A 948 -30.44 -28.95 -49.79
N TYR A 949 -30.60 -28.39 -48.59
CA TYR A 949 -30.40 -26.94 -48.36
C TYR A 949 -28.95 -26.48 -48.06
N LEU A 950 -28.10 -27.36 -47.53
CA LEU A 950 -26.83 -26.95 -46.87
C LEU A 950 -25.55 -27.13 -47.71
N LEU A 951 -25.65 -27.39 -49.02
CA LEU A 951 -24.53 -27.96 -49.81
C LEU A 951 -23.90 -27.06 -50.91
N ILE A 952 -24.33 -25.80 -51.09
CA ILE A 952 -23.89 -24.97 -52.24
C ILE A 952 -23.71 -23.49 -51.87
N MET A 953 -22.45 -23.01 -51.83
CA MET A 953 -21.93 -21.69 -52.32
C MET A 953 -20.49 -21.41 -51.77
N PRO A 954 -19.46 -21.14 -52.61
CA PRO A 954 -18.06 -20.90 -52.17
C PRO A 954 -17.53 -19.47 -52.60
N PRO A 955 -16.21 -19.15 -52.81
CA PRO A 955 -15.59 -17.97 -52.13
C PRO A 955 -14.78 -16.99 -53.07
N HIS A 956 -13.76 -16.27 -52.53
CA HIS A 956 -12.65 -15.49 -53.19
C HIS A 956 -12.88 -14.00 -53.63
N PRO A 957 -11.83 -13.16 -53.86
CA PRO A 957 -10.50 -13.00 -53.20
C PRO A 957 -10.06 -11.47 -52.99
N PRO A 958 -8.82 -10.91 -53.20
CA PRO A 958 -8.21 -9.96 -52.21
C PRO A 958 -7.46 -8.67 -52.71
N HIS A 959 -6.85 -7.90 -51.76
CA HIS A 959 -5.71 -6.94 -51.90
C HIS A 959 -5.87 -5.65 -52.77
N PRO A 960 -4.93 -4.65 -52.73
CA PRO A 960 -3.73 -4.45 -51.87
C PRO A 960 -3.63 -3.08 -51.12
N GLU A 961 -2.55 -2.95 -50.32
CA GLU A 961 -1.74 -1.76 -49.95
C GLU A 961 -2.35 -0.34 -49.90
N GLU A 962 -2.36 0.26 -48.69
CA GLU A 962 -1.64 1.50 -48.34
C GLU A 962 -1.15 1.42 -46.88
#